data_AF-A0A9W3D8C1-F1
#
_entry.id   AF-A0A9W3D8C1-F1
#
_cell.length_a   1.000
_cell.length_b   1.000
_cell.length_c   1.000
_cell.angle_alpha   90.00
_cell.angle_beta   90.00
_cell.angle_gamma   90.00
#
_symmetry.space_group_name_H-M   'P 1'
#
loop_
_entity.id
_entity.type
_entity.pdbx_description
1 polymer ?
#
loop_
_entity_poly.entity_id
_entity_poly.type
_entity_poly.pdbx_seq_one_letter_code
_entity_poly.pdbx_strand_id
1 'polypeptide(L)'
;MKNDTLFFSHSVVEFLQLWGSDHISVLARIQSRVRRTRKNFRFDKRWIGKPGFKEAVLPGWGQFDEIPMRNFHQKVTSCRNKISSWRKQNPTNSALLIKDLKNKIDLAQDDDLTTTEELDDLRRHLIVAFREENSYWEQKSRDQWHRDGDRNTKFHHGITKQRRAQNRIISIKDKHGKLVESEIEVENVAVQYFRDLFSTSSPTELDASLRFISTKVSSTDNRLLLEEPSELEIRRALFDINPDKAPGPDGMTSRLYQRFWREMRHDIISLVRDFFATGNFDPLLNQTNICLIPKKKKPREMTEFRPISLCNVSYKIISKLLCKRLKRIIPRLISETQSAFVAKRLITDNILIAQENFHALRTNQRCREDFMAIKTYMSKAYDRVEWNFLSALLLKMGFDERLVDLIMCCVTSVSYQVLVNGQPRGRIQPMRGLRQGDPLSPFLFILCTEALITLLNGAEAEKKIVGLRVARASPRISHLLVADDSLFFCKAELSQCKEIMDILDIYGKASGQRLNASKSSMFFGNKVEPSRKQDIKEVLGFSKEGGMGMYLGLPEQIGGSKMKVFSFVQDRFNGRVNTWSSRLLSKEGKEVQIKSVAQAVPTYVMSCYLLPQGITDKLRSTTSNFWWSSKENSRGLHWIAWDEISRVLRGRYYNGTSPLEDRRIYSPSYGWRSMMAAKPLLMSGLRKTIGTGQGTRVWSEPWVPDSTARLPRPADHIVYRLPQLLVQSFIRNDTKEWDIQLLHQFFHPDDIPLILGLKISRSSVPDGYVWNHTKSGVYSVKTGYDLFSSTKLSLTQEMVLEPSITRLQSKVWTIKAPSKMKHFLWQAISGCVATAERLTYRHLGTDRSCPRCDGPVKSINHLLFECPPALQVWALSDYPSLPGYFPCTSIYQNMYLLFWTSKEVAPLRPQFDTFPWICWFIWKARNDKLFNGKDISPMDTLRHASLEAECWRKANEKEEEIEETDDLPDIVVETMPPWISRIPTCQIDASWINNGNVSGLGWSLKDQTGIEYFGLRACNRSLSALHAEMEGLLWAASCFFPGYFEESGDRCTSSFLIMLVDGFGLRWMNFLSFIDNIVDSFFGSSTLVSYQVKTFWRRRSELMRVYGKLGSSIVAEIRSLTSVEVCKFFLSGWISYSTSVGKLGIGEKIDGTDFMLYSQGLLNIALNGRSIYNDELDDLFDLSCNNCELDQSEGVGHFSSEAD
;
A
#
# COMPACT_ATOMS: atom_id res chain seq x y z
N MET A 1 -29.38 -0.83 24.00
CA MET A 1 -28.06 -0.86 24.68
C MET A 1 -27.23 -2.01 24.13
N LYS A 2 -26.38 -1.76 23.14
CA LYS A 2 -25.45 -2.75 22.56
C LYS A 2 -24.13 -2.02 22.29
N ASN A 3 -23.03 -2.62 22.75
CA ASN A 3 -21.63 -2.19 22.65
C ASN A 3 -21.10 -1.19 23.69
N ASP A 4 -21.40 -1.40 24.97
CA ASP A 4 -20.49 -0.90 26.01
C ASP A 4 -19.17 -1.66 25.91
N THR A 5 -18.13 -0.94 25.46
CA THR A 5 -16.74 -1.30 25.61
C THR A 5 -16.47 -1.73 27.05
N LEU A 6 -16.24 -3.03 27.28
CA LEU A 6 -15.84 -3.59 28.58
C LEU A 6 -14.53 -2.93 29.05
N PHE A 7 -14.64 -1.86 29.83
CA PHE A 7 -13.52 -1.18 30.48
C PHE A 7 -12.86 -2.05 31.58
N PHE A 8 -13.55 -3.10 32.05
CA PHE A 8 -13.10 -3.98 33.13
C PHE A 8 -12.85 -5.41 32.62
N SER A 9 -11.58 -5.79 32.46
CA SER A 9 -11.21 -7.13 31.96
C SER A 9 -11.29 -8.26 33.01
N HIS A 10 -11.71 -7.93 34.24
CA HIS A 10 -11.77 -8.85 35.40
C HIS A 10 -13.14 -8.83 36.12
N SER A 11 -14.20 -8.34 35.46
CA SER A 11 -15.55 -8.33 36.00
C SER A 11 -16.39 -9.44 35.38
N VAL A 12 -17.06 -10.23 36.21
CA VAL A 12 -18.11 -11.18 35.80
C VAL A 12 -19.45 -10.48 35.96
N VAL A 13 -20.32 -10.61 34.98
CA VAL A 13 -21.65 -10.00 34.99
C VAL A 13 -22.68 -11.12 34.88
N GLU A 14 -23.46 -11.31 35.94
CA GLU A 14 -24.54 -12.28 36.04
C GLU A 14 -25.88 -11.56 36.02
N PHE A 15 -26.86 -12.16 35.35
CA PHE A 15 -28.24 -11.71 35.42
C PHE A 15 -28.91 -12.48 36.55
N LEU A 16 -29.44 -11.76 37.53
CA LEU A 16 -30.18 -12.35 38.63
C LEU A 16 -31.56 -12.82 38.14
N GLN A 17 -32.15 -13.75 38.89
CA GLN A 17 -33.46 -14.29 38.56
C GLN A 17 -34.52 -13.18 38.62
N LEU A 18 -35.48 -13.23 37.70
CA LEU A 18 -36.57 -12.24 37.59
C LEU A 18 -37.53 -12.40 38.78
N TRP A 19 -37.56 -11.42 39.68
CA TRP A 19 -38.52 -11.36 40.79
C TRP A 19 -39.42 -10.15 40.56
N GLY A 20 -40.53 -10.34 39.85
CA GLY A 20 -41.64 -9.37 39.78
C GLY A 20 -41.36 -8.00 39.13
N SER A 21 -40.21 -7.80 38.46
CA SER A 21 -39.88 -6.56 37.72
C SER A 21 -39.68 -6.84 36.23
N ASP A 22 -40.05 -5.90 35.36
CA ASP A 22 -39.78 -5.89 33.92
C ASP A 22 -38.29 -5.64 33.58
N HIS A 23 -37.45 -5.48 34.60
CA HIS A 23 -36.01 -5.32 34.50
C HIS A 23 -35.26 -6.46 35.21
N ILE A 24 -34.28 -7.02 34.51
CA ILE A 24 -33.42 -8.07 35.04
C ILE A 24 -32.24 -7.43 35.77
N SER A 25 -32.19 -7.57 37.09
CA SER A 25 -31.08 -7.07 37.90
C SER A 25 -29.76 -7.72 37.47
N VAL A 26 -28.73 -6.88 37.34
CA VAL A 26 -27.40 -7.29 36.86
C VAL A 26 -26.41 -7.25 38.02
N LEU A 27 -25.88 -8.41 38.41
CA LEU A 27 -24.83 -8.54 39.41
C LEU A 27 -23.46 -8.52 38.71
N ALA A 28 -22.72 -7.42 38.85
CA ALA A 28 -21.34 -7.32 38.38
C ALA A 28 -20.36 -7.65 39.51
N ARG A 29 -19.81 -8.86 39.54
CA ARG A 29 -18.73 -9.23 40.45
C ARG A 29 -17.40 -8.75 39.88
N ILE A 30 -16.83 -7.71 40.48
CA ILE A 30 -15.50 -7.23 40.14
C ILE A 30 -14.48 -8.05 40.93
N GLN A 31 -13.83 -9.02 40.28
CA GLN A 31 -12.80 -9.82 40.94
C GLN A 31 -11.55 -8.96 41.19
N SER A 32 -10.95 -9.13 42.38
CA SER A 32 -9.65 -8.53 42.69
C SER A 32 -8.60 -8.97 41.67
N ARG A 33 -7.65 -8.08 41.38
CA ARG A 33 -6.61 -8.30 40.37
C ARG A 33 -5.79 -9.52 40.80
N VAL A 34 -5.95 -10.65 40.10
CA VAL A 34 -5.18 -11.89 40.34
C VAL A 34 -3.68 -11.54 40.47
N ARG A 35 -3.01 -12.10 41.50
CA ARG A 35 -1.56 -11.93 41.73
C ARG A 35 -0.83 -12.12 40.40
N ARG A 36 0.05 -11.18 40.04
CA ARG A 36 0.86 -11.27 38.82
C ARG A 36 1.68 -12.55 38.84
N THR A 37 1.27 -13.56 38.07
CA THR A 37 2.07 -14.78 37.85
C THR A 37 3.33 -14.43 37.06
N ARG A 38 4.41 -15.20 37.29
CA ARG A 38 5.69 -15.04 36.59
C ARG A 38 5.43 -15.15 35.09
N LYS A 39 5.76 -14.10 34.32
CA LYS A 39 5.51 -14.08 32.88
C LYS A 39 6.58 -14.90 32.16
N ASN A 40 6.15 -15.77 31.24
CA ASN A 40 7.07 -16.47 30.36
C ASN A 40 7.84 -15.49 29.47
N PHE A 41 9.11 -15.82 29.22
CA PHE A 41 9.93 -15.10 28.26
C PHE A 41 9.29 -15.18 26.87
N ARG A 42 9.27 -14.06 26.17
CA ARG A 42 8.91 -13.96 24.76
C ARG A 42 9.76 -12.86 24.16
N PHE A 43 10.39 -13.17 23.04
CA PHE A 43 11.14 -12.22 22.26
C PHE A 43 10.24 -11.06 21.78
N ASP A 44 10.73 -9.84 21.91
CA ASP A 44 10.07 -8.61 21.48
C ASP A 44 10.91 -7.99 20.36
N LYS A 45 10.29 -7.74 19.20
CA LYS A 45 11.00 -7.23 18.01
C LYS A 45 11.70 -5.88 18.27
N ARG A 46 11.20 -5.11 19.23
CA ARG A 46 11.73 -3.79 19.62
C ARG A 46 13.08 -3.86 20.35
N TRP A 47 13.55 -5.05 20.70
CA TRP A 47 14.87 -5.21 21.31
C TRP A 47 15.99 -5.15 20.29
N ILE A 48 15.69 -5.49 19.03
CA ILE A 48 16.64 -5.35 17.92
C ILE A 48 16.96 -3.86 17.75
N GLY A 49 18.25 -3.53 17.61
CA GLY A 49 18.75 -2.15 17.48
C GLY A 49 19.00 -1.44 18.80
N LYS A 50 18.61 -2.00 19.95
CA LYS A 50 18.88 -1.34 21.25
C LYS A 50 20.33 -1.52 21.71
N PRO A 51 20.93 -0.50 22.36
CA PRO A 51 22.27 -0.60 22.92
C PRO A 51 22.40 -1.79 23.89
N GLY A 52 23.49 -2.54 23.79
CA GLY A 52 23.73 -3.70 24.64
C GLY A 52 22.95 -4.97 24.24
N PHE A 53 22.01 -4.89 23.28
CA PHE A 53 21.21 -6.06 22.89
C PHE A 53 22.03 -7.06 22.08
N LYS A 54 22.82 -6.61 21.10
CA LYS A 54 23.71 -7.48 20.31
C LYS A 54 24.77 -8.13 21.23
N GLU A 55 25.28 -7.36 22.17
CA GLU A 55 26.24 -7.75 23.22
C GLU A 55 25.63 -8.72 24.25
N ALA A 56 24.30 -8.79 24.35
CA ALA A 56 23.62 -9.82 25.12
C ALA A 56 23.38 -11.10 24.31
N VAL A 57 23.08 -10.96 23.01
CA VAL A 57 22.77 -12.08 22.11
C VAL A 57 24.02 -12.88 21.76
N LEU A 58 25.09 -12.24 21.26
CA LEU A 58 26.26 -12.95 20.73
C LEU A 58 27.00 -13.75 21.82
N PRO A 59 27.36 -13.18 22.99
CA PRO A 59 27.96 -13.95 24.08
C PRO A 59 26.97 -14.89 24.76
N GLY A 60 25.66 -14.63 24.62
CA GLY A 60 24.62 -15.52 25.10
C GLY A 60 24.50 -16.79 24.26
N TRP A 61 24.69 -16.67 22.94
CA TRP A 61 24.74 -17.77 22.00
C TRP A 61 26.06 -18.56 22.08
N GLY A 62 27.18 -17.85 22.24
CA GLY A 62 28.55 -18.39 22.31
C GLY A 62 29.34 -18.17 21.02
N GLN A 63 30.67 -18.02 21.11
CA GLN A 63 31.57 -18.01 19.94
C GLN A 63 31.83 -19.44 19.45
N PHE A 64 32.27 -19.57 18.20
CA PHE A 64 32.46 -20.84 17.48
C PHE A 64 33.42 -21.80 18.20
N ASP A 65 34.40 -21.27 18.95
CA ASP A 65 35.55 -22.04 19.43
C ASP A 65 35.61 -22.31 20.95
N GLU A 66 34.71 -21.76 21.77
CA GLU A 66 34.91 -21.80 23.23
C GLU A 66 34.24 -22.97 23.97
N ILE A 67 33.30 -23.72 23.38
CA ILE A 67 32.64 -24.84 24.10
C ILE A 67 32.21 -26.00 23.17
N PRO A 68 32.98 -27.09 23.08
CA PRO A 68 32.62 -28.30 22.32
C PRO A 68 31.37 -29.06 22.85
N MET A 69 30.84 -28.71 24.03
CA MET A 69 29.85 -29.52 24.76
C MET A 69 28.41 -28.95 24.80
N ARG A 70 28.10 -27.80 24.17
CA ARG A 70 26.72 -27.26 24.22
C ARG A 70 25.87 -27.65 23.03
N ASN A 71 24.81 -28.42 23.29
CA ASN A 71 23.80 -28.73 22.28
C ASN A 71 23.00 -27.46 21.89
N PHE A 72 22.35 -27.46 20.71
CA PHE A 72 21.62 -26.30 20.19
C PHE A 72 20.61 -25.71 21.19
N HIS A 73 19.90 -26.56 21.94
CA HIS A 73 18.93 -26.11 22.95
C HIS A 73 19.58 -25.34 24.11
N GLN A 74 20.77 -25.75 24.54
CA GLN A 74 21.53 -25.04 25.58
C GLN A 74 21.99 -23.66 25.09
N LYS A 75 22.39 -23.51 23.81
CA LYS A 75 22.69 -22.20 23.22
C LYS A 75 21.46 -21.28 23.22
N VAL A 76 20.29 -21.78 22.79
CA VAL A 76 19.03 -21.03 22.85
C VAL A 76 18.67 -20.61 24.29
N THR A 77 18.85 -21.51 25.26
CA THR A 77 18.55 -21.25 26.67
C THR A 77 19.52 -20.22 27.29
N SER A 78 20.81 -20.34 26.99
CA SER A 78 21.83 -19.37 27.41
C SER A 78 21.53 -17.98 26.84
N CYS A 79 21.24 -17.90 25.53
CA CYS A 79 20.86 -16.67 24.85
C CYS A 79 19.59 -16.06 25.46
N ARG A 80 18.55 -16.86 25.71
CA ARG A 80 17.33 -16.44 26.43
C ARG A 80 17.65 -15.82 27.79
N ASN A 81 18.54 -16.44 28.56
CA ASN A 81 18.88 -15.97 29.90
C ASN A 81 19.66 -14.65 29.87
N LYS A 82 20.60 -14.49 28.93
CA LYS A 82 21.32 -13.23 28.73
C LYS A 82 20.40 -12.11 28.25
N ILE A 83 19.53 -12.36 27.26
CA ILE A 83 18.52 -11.37 26.82
C ILE A 83 17.57 -11.00 27.97
N SER A 84 17.14 -11.98 28.77
CA SER A 84 16.28 -11.74 29.93
C SER A 84 16.96 -10.87 31.00
N SER A 85 18.28 -11.06 31.20
CA SER A 85 19.08 -10.27 32.13
C SER A 85 19.27 -8.85 31.61
N TRP A 86 19.64 -8.68 30.33
CA TRP A 86 19.70 -7.38 29.66
C TRP A 86 18.37 -6.64 29.75
N ARG A 87 17.24 -7.32 29.53
CA ARG A 87 15.90 -6.73 29.63
C ARG A 87 15.58 -6.22 31.05
N LYS A 88 16.06 -6.89 32.10
CA LYS A 88 15.85 -6.43 33.48
C LYS A 88 16.61 -5.14 33.76
N GLN A 89 17.81 -5.02 33.19
CA GLN A 89 18.65 -3.83 33.29
C GLN A 89 18.17 -2.68 32.38
N ASN A 90 17.45 -3.00 31.30
CA ASN A 90 16.96 -2.05 30.30
C ASN A 90 15.42 -2.04 30.22
N PRO A 91 14.71 -1.30 31.09
CA PRO A 91 13.25 -1.30 31.14
C PRO A 91 12.61 -0.74 29.86
N THR A 92 11.96 -1.62 29.08
CA THR A 92 11.37 -1.29 27.77
C THR A 92 9.92 -0.80 27.82
N ASN A 93 9.49 -0.12 28.90
CA ASN A 93 8.11 0.36 29.03
C ASN A 93 7.95 1.74 28.39
N SER A 94 7.79 1.74 27.06
CA SER A 94 7.70 2.94 26.24
C SER A 94 6.55 3.88 26.70
N ALA A 95 5.43 3.35 27.24
CA ALA A 95 4.36 4.18 27.81
C ALA A 95 4.76 5.00 29.05
N LEU A 96 5.60 4.45 29.94
CA LEU A 96 6.12 5.21 31.08
C LEU A 96 7.18 6.21 30.64
N LEU A 97 8.05 5.79 29.71
CA LEU A 97 9.08 6.65 29.12
C LEU A 97 8.47 7.85 28.38
N ILE A 98 7.38 7.66 27.63
CA ILE A 98 6.63 8.75 26.99
C ILE A 98 6.12 9.75 28.03
N LYS A 99 5.61 9.27 29.18
CA LYS A 99 5.11 10.16 30.23
C LYS A 99 6.26 10.93 30.89
N ASP A 100 7.35 10.25 31.20
CA ASP A 100 8.55 10.84 31.80
C ASP A 100 9.19 11.89 30.88
N LEU A 101 9.38 11.55 29.60
CA LEU A 101 9.95 12.46 28.61
C LEU A 101 9.06 13.68 28.34
N LYS A 102 7.73 13.53 28.37
CA LYS A 102 6.82 14.68 28.30
C LYS A 102 7.01 15.61 29.49
N ASN A 103 7.01 15.06 30.70
CA ASN A 103 7.22 15.85 31.91
C ASN A 103 8.59 16.55 31.89
N LYS A 104 9.65 15.88 31.41
CA LYS A 104 10.99 16.47 31.26
C LYS A 104 11.02 17.59 30.23
N ILE A 105 10.32 17.44 29.11
CA ILE A 105 10.20 18.51 28.10
C ILE A 105 9.43 19.69 28.69
N ASP A 106 8.33 19.46 29.39
CA ASP A 106 7.55 20.54 30.01
C ASP A 106 8.41 21.32 31.03
N LEU A 107 9.16 20.61 31.90
CA LEU A 107 10.08 21.24 32.85
C LEU A 107 11.25 21.98 32.17
N ALA A 108 11.82 21.40 31.12
CA ALA A 108 12.89 22.00 30.32
C ALA A 108 12.44 23.21 29.49
N GLN A 109 11.14 23.36 29.24
CA GLN A 109 10.58 24.52 28.54
C GLN A 109 10.28 25.69 29.49
N ASP A 110 10.17 25.42 30.79
CA ASP A 110 9.90 26.40 31.83
C ASP A 110 11.20 26.88 32.54
N ASP A 111 12.36 26.33 32.19
CA ASP A 111 13.67 26.68 32.77
C ASP A 111 14.52 27.48 31.78
N ASP A 112 14.79 28.75 32.11
CA ASP A 112 15.57 29.71 31.30
C ASP A 112 17.04 29.30 31.12
N LEU A 113 17.54 28.31 31.87
CA LEU A 113 18.91 27.78 31.77
C LEU A 113 19.03 26.58 30.83
N THR A 114 17.92 26.03 30.33
CA THR A 114 17.96 24.82 29.50
C THR A 114 18.43 25.15 28.09
N THR A 115 19.43 24.41 27.61
CA THR A 115 19.95 24.61 26.26
C THR A 115 19.00 24.06 25.19
N THR A 116 19.02 24.66 24.00
CA THR A 116 18.24 24.17 22.84
C THR A 116 18.60 22.73 22.45
N GLU A 117 19.86 22.32 22.65
CA GLU A 117 20.33 20.96 22.38
C GLU A 117 19.70 19.92 23.31
N GLU A 118 19.57 20.22 24.61
CA GLU A 118 18.93 19.33 25.58
C GLU A 118 17.43 19.14 25.28
N LEU A 119 16.74 20.22 24.92
CA LEU A 119 15.33 20.17 24.52
C LEU A 119 15.11 19.32 23.25
N ASP A 120 15.99 19.45 22.27
CA ASP A 120 15.90 18.68 21.04
C ASP A 120 16.30 17.21 21.22
N ASP A 121 17.20 16.90 22.16
CA ASP A 121 17.52 15.53 22.55
C ASP A 121 16.34 14.84 23.26
N LEU A 122 15.70 15.53 24.22
CA LEU A 122 14.49 15.03 24.88
C LEU A 122 13.35 14.78 23.87
N ARG A 123 13.16 15.66 22.89
CA ARG A 123 12.18 15.49 21.81
C ARG A 123 12.52 14.29 20.92
N ARG A 124 13.80 14.09 20.56
CA ARG A 124 14.26 12.91 19.81
C ARG A 124 13.93 11.63 20.55
N HIS A 125 14.25 11.56 21.84
CA HIS A 125 13.92 10.41 22.69
C HIS A 125 12.41 10.15 22.77
N LEU A 126 11.58 11.21 22.82
CA LEU A 126 10.13 11.06 22.86
C LEU A 126 9.57 10.45 21.57
N ILE A 127 10.09 10.85 20.40
CA ILE A 127 9.70 10.29 19.09
C ILE A 127 10.00 8.78 19.03
N VAL A 128 11.20 8.38 19.47
CA VAL A 128 11.60 6.97 19.50
C VAL A 128 10.67 6.17 20.41
N ALA A 129 10.38 6.69 21.62
CA ALA A 129 9.47 6.03 22.55
C ALA A 129 8.04 5.85 21.99
N PHE A 130 7.51 6.83 21.24
CA PHE A 130 6.22 6.69 20.56
C PHE A 130 6.24 5.61 19.46
N ARG A 131 7.30 5.53 18.66
CA ARG A 131 7.43 4.48 17.64
C ARG A 131 7.46 3.09 18.26
N GLU A 132 8.19 2.93 19.36
CA GLU A 132 8.24 1.66 20.08
C GLU A 132 6.88 1.26 20.66
N GLU A 133 6.12 2.19 21.21
CA GLU A 133 4.79 1.92 21.74
C GLU A 133 3.82 1.50 20.62
N ASN A 134 3.91 2.13 19.44
CA ASN A 134 3.12 1.75 18.27
C ASN A 134 3.43 0.31 17.82
N SER A 135 4.71 0.00 17.65
CA SER A 135 5.21 -1.31 17.22
C SER A 135 4.76 -2.43 18.19
N TYR A 136 4.70 -2.13 19.48
CA TYR A 136 4.21 -3.05 20.51
C TYR A 136 2.71 -3.36 20.40
N TRP A 137 1.86 -2.35 20.21
CA TRP A 137 0.41 -2.56 20.07
C TRP A 137 0.02 -3.12 18.73
N GLU A 138 0.74 -2.81 17.67
CA GLU A 138 0.62 -3.47 16.37
C GLU A 138 0.82 -5.00 16.54
N GLN A 139 1.97 -5.41 17.08
CA GLN A 139 2.29 -6.83 17.31
C GLN A 139 1.22 -7.52 18.18
N LYS A 140 0.70 -6.84 19.21
CA LYS A 140 -0.31 -7.39 20.12
C LYS A 140 -1.71 -7.43 19.55
N SER A 141 -2.09 -6.42 18.77
CA SER A 141 -3.40 -6.37 18.13
C SER A 141 -3.50 -7.46 17.06
N ARG A 142 -2.38 -7.90 16.47
CA ARG A 142 -2.31 -8.86 15.34
C ARG A 142 -3.18 -8.42 14.17
N ASP A 143 -3.30 -7.11 13.97
CA ASP A 143 -3.97 -6.52 12.82
C ASP A 143 -2.91 -6.15 11.78
N GLN A 144 -2.92 -6.81 10.62
CA GLN A 144 -1.87 -6.71 9.60
C GLN A 144 -2.24 -5.78 8.44
N TRP A 145 -3.46 -5.25 8.44
CA TRP A 145 -4.01 -4.51 7.30
C TRP A 145 -3.57 -3.05 7.24
N HIS A 146 -2.87 -2.58 8.27
CA HIS A 146 -2.43 -1.20 8.38
C HIS A 146 -1.01 -1.07 7.84
N ARG A 147 -0.86 -0.59 6.59
CA ARG A 147 0.46 -0.32 6.01
C ARG A 147 0.80 1.16 5.81
N ASP A 148 -0.15 2.09 5.96
CA ASP A 148 0.11 3.51 5.74
C ASP A 148 -0.62 4.42 6.76
N GLY A 149 0.15 5.03 7.67
CA GLY A 149 -0.11 6.40 8.13
C GLY A 149 -0.92 6.66 9.42
N ASP A 150 -1.78 5.77 9.93
CA ASP A 150 -2.48 6.01 11.20
C ASP A 150 -1.61 5.54 12.40
N ARG A 151 -1.10 6.48 13.18
CA ARG A 151 -0.29 6.21 14.41
C ARG A 151 -1.16 5.52 15.47
N ASN A 152 -0.55 4.88 16.48
CA ASN A 152 -1.24 4.16 17.58
C ASN A 152 -2.52 4.87 18.05
N THR A 153 -3.63 4.37 17.53
CA THR A 153 -4.96 4.88 17.84
C THR A 153 -5.53 4.12 19.02
N LYS A 154 -6.45 4.77 19.76
CA LYS A 154 -7.33 4.11 20.74
C LYS A 154 -8.00 2.84 20.16
N PHE A 155 -8.08 2.71 18.83
CA PHE A 155 -8.50 1.50 18.12
C PHE A 155 -7.69 0.26 18.50
N HIS A 156 -6.35 0.24 18.34
CA HIS A 156 -5.53 -0.96 18.61
C HIS A 156 -5.59 -1.38 20.08
N HIS A 157 -5.64 -0.40 20.98
CA HIS A 157 -5.88 -0.64 22.40
C HIS A 157 -7.26 -1.27 22.63
N GLY A 158 -8.32 -0.75 22.00
CA GLY A 158 -9.68 -1.29 22.05
C GLY A 158 -9.76 -2.72 21.54
N ILE A 159 -9.23 -2.99 20.34
CA ILE A 159 -9.20 -4.32 19.72
C ILE A 159 -8.42 -5.31 20.60
N THR A 160 -7.25 -4.92 21.11
CA THR A 160 -6.45 -5.80 21.97
C THR A 160 -7.18 -6.12 23.28
N LYS A 161 -7.83 -5.14 23.91
CA LYS A 161 -8.64 -5.35 25.11
C LYS A 161 -9.82 -6.29 24.83
N GLN A 162 -10.54 -6.07 23.72
CA GLN A 162 -11.65 -6.91 23.30
C GLN A 162 -11.20 -8.36 23.05
N ARG A 163 -10.11 -8.57 22.31
CA ARG A 163 -9.54 -9.91 22.08
C ARG A 163 -9.12 -10.60 23.37
N ARG A 164 -8.50 -9.87 24.31
CA ARG A 164 -8.15 -10.42 25.63
C ARG A 164 -9.38 -10.84 26.43
N ALA A 165 -10.44 -10.03 26.43
CA ALA A 165 -11.68 -10.37 27.10
C ALA A 165 -12.36 -11.60 26.47
N GLN A 166 -12.38 -11.69 25.14
CA GLN A 166 -12.95 -12.84 24.42
C GLN A 166 -12.16 -14.13 24.58
N ASN A 167 -10.82 -14.05 24.65
CA ASN A 167 -9.95 -15.22 24.76
C ASN A 167 -9.75 -15.72 26.19
N ARG A 168 -10.20 -14.95 27.19
CA ARG A 168 -10.08 -15.35 28.60
C ARG A 168 -11.08 -16.46 28.90
N ILE A 169 -10.58 -17.59 29.38
CA ILE A 169 -11.40 -18.71 29.82
C ILE A 169 -11.72 -18.47 31.29
N ILE A 170 -13.00 -18.20 31.57
CA ILE A 170 -13.51 -17.95 32.92
C ILE A 170 -14.09 -19.24 33.50
N SER A 171 -14.92 -19.92 32.72
CA SER A 171 -15.51 -21.19 33.11
C SER A 171 -15.62 -22.15 31.93
N ILE A 172 -15.64 -23.43 32.23
CA ILE A 172 -15.77 -24.49 31.24
C ILE A 172 -16.53 -25.68 31.82
N LYS A 173 -17.23 -26.43 30.99
CA LYS A 173 -17.86 -27.69 31.41
C LYS A 173 -16.84 -28.81 31.44
N ASP A 174 -16.88 -29.61 32.48
CA ASP A 174 -16.16 -30.89 32.55
C ASP A 174 -16.86 -31.99 31.72
N LYS A 175 -16.32 -33.21 31.77
CA LYS A 175 -16.86 -34.38 31.06
C LYS A 175 -18.24 -34.83 31.56
N HIS A 176 -18.63 -34.44 32.77
CA HIS A 176 -19.93 -34.76 33.37
C HIS A 176 -20.95 -33.62 33.15
N GLY A 177 -20.58 -32.57 32.41
CA GLY A 177 -21.43 -31.42 32.13
C GLY A 177 -21.48 -30.38 33.26
N LYS A 178 -20.72 -30.58 34.35
CA LYS A 178 -20.62 -29.62 35.46
C LYS A 178 -19.77 -28.44 35.04
N LEU A 179 -20.26 -27.23 35.29
CA LEU A 179 -19.52 -26.00 35.03
C LEU A 179 -18.47 -25.80 36.13
N VAL A 180 -17.19 -25.71 35.74
CA VAL A 180 -16.08 -25.39 36.63
C VAL A 180 -15.59 -23.96 36.37
N GLU A 181 -15.27 -23.23 37.43
CA GLU A 181 -14.86 -21.81 37.38
C GLU A 181 -13.51 -21.54 38.05
N SER A 182 -13.03 -22.48 38.88
CA SER A 182 -11.71 -22.38 39.48
C SER A 182 -10.62 -22.53 38.44
N GLU A 183 -9.57 -21.69 38.50
CA GLU A 183 -8.46 -21.73 37.56
C GLU A 183 -7.81 -23.13 37.53
N ILE A 184 -7.64 -23.77 38.70
CA ILE A 184 -7.07 -25.12 38.81
C ILE A 184 -7.98 -26.18 38.16
N GLU A 185 -9.29 -26.07 38.35
CA GLU A 185 -10.25 -27.02 37.74
C GLU A 185 -10.29 -26.87 36.22
N VAL A 186 -10.30 -25.62 35.72
CA VAL A 186 -10.24 -25.33 34.27
C VAL A 186 -8.95 -25.88 33.67
N GLU A 187 -7.82 -25.74 34.37
CA GLU A 187 -6.53 -26.32 33.96
C GLU A 187 -6.60 -27.85 33.88
N ASN A 188 -7.14 -28.51 34.90
CA ASN A 188 -7.28 -29.96 34.94
C ASN A 188 -8.19 -30.48 33.82
N VAL A 189 -9.32 -29.82 33.57
CA VAL A 189 -10.24 -30.15 32.47
C VAL A 189 -9.52 -30.04 31.12
N ALA A 190 -8.77 -28.96 30.90
CA ALA A 190 -8.06 -28.75 29.64
C ALA A 190 -6.96 -29.79 29.41
N VAL A 191 -6.14 -30.07 30.43
CA VAL A 191 -5.05 -31.06 30.34
C VAL A 191 -5.61 -32.46 30.12
N GLN A 192 -6.62 -32.87 30.91
CA GLN A 192 -7.21 -34.20 30.77
C GLN A 192 -7.87 -34.38 29.40
N TYR A 193 -8.57 -33.37 28.89
CA TYR A 193 -9.19 -33.42 27.57
C TYR A 193 -8.18 -33.71 26.44
N PHE A 194 -7.03 -33.05 26.44
CA PHE A 194 -6.01 -33.29 25.41
C PHE A 194 -5.25 -34.60 25.63
N ARG A 195 -5.07 -35.03 26.89
CA ARG A 195 -4.54 -36.35 27.20
C ARG A 195 -5.42 -37.43 26.56
N ASP A 196 -6.73 -37.40 26.83
CA ASP A 196 -7.68 -38.37 26.27
C ASP A 196 -7.79 -38.27 24.74
N LEU A 197 -7.70 -37.06 24.19
CA LEU A 197 -7.75 -36.84 22.74
C LEU A 197 -6.54 -37.47 22.02
N PHE A 198 -5.34 -37.30 22.57
CA PHE A 198 -4.10 -37.77 21.95
C PHE A 198 -3.67 -39.18 22.37
N SER A 199 -4.42 -39.86 23.24
CA SER A 199 -4.27 -41.30 23.45
C SER A 199 -4.67 -42.07 22.20
N THR A 200 -3.91 -43.11 21.84
CA THR A 200 -4.21 -43.98 20.70
C THR A 200 -5.53 -44.72 20.92
N SER A 201 -6.23 -45.04 19.84
CA SER A 201 -7.34 -46.01 19.85
C SER A 201 -6.92 -47.44 19.55
N SER A 202 -5.62 -47.72 19.40
CA SER A 202 -5.09 -49.01 18.94
C SER A 202 -5.69 -49.39 17.58
N PRO A 203 -5.23 -48.76 16.48
CA PRO A 203 -5.86 -48.91 15.17
C PRO A 203 -5.86 -50.36 14.68
N THR A 204 -6.96 -50.76 14.06
CA THR A 204 -7.16 -52.06 13.40
C THR A 204 -7.44 -51.85 11.91
N GLU A 205 -7.56 -52.91 11.10
CA GLU A 205 -7.93 -52.82 9.67
C GLU A 205 -6.92 -52.05 8.78
N LEU A 206 -5.64 -52.02 9.14
CA LEU A 206 -4.60 -51.33 8.35
C LEU A 206 -4.54 -51.85 6.91
N ASP A 207 -4.42 -53.16 6.71
CA ASP A 207 -4.33 -53.77 5.37
C ASP A 207 -5.59 -53.54 4.54
N ALA A 208 -6.76 -53.69 5.15
CA ALA A 208 -8.04 -53.45 4.51
C ALA A 208 -8.17 -51.98 4.05
N SER A 209 -7.73 -51.03 4.88
CA SER A 209 -7.78 -49.60 4.59
C SER A 209 -6.81 -49.16 3.49
N LEU A 210 -5.69 -49.88 3.32
CA LEU A 210 -4.63 -49.56 2.36
C LEU A 210 -4.67 -50.43 1.09
N ARG A 211 -5.68 -51.30 0.93
CA ARG A 211 -5.75 -52.31 -0.14
C ARG A 211 -5.64 -51.76 -1.57
N PHE A 212 -6.16 -50.54 -1.81
CA PHE A 212 -6.15 -49.90 -3.13
C PHE A 212 -5.10 -48.79 -3.28
N ILE A 213 -4.25 -48.59 -2.28
CA ILE A 213 -3.11 -47.67 -2.42
C ILE A 213 -2.10 -48.28 -3.39
N SER A 214 -1.77 -47.52 -4.42
CA SER A 214 -0.69 -47.84 -5.35
C SER A 214 0.59 -47.11 -4.96
N THR A 215 1.72 -47.75 -5.28
CA THR A 215 3.06 -47.15 -5.15
C THR A 215 3.23 -46.08 -6.22
N LYS A 216 3.26 -44.80 -5.81
CA LYS A 216 3.36 -43.64 -6.72
C LYS A 216 4.69 -42.90 -6.60
N VAL A 217 5.41 -43.07 -5.49
CA VAL A 217 6.71 -42.43 -5.26
C VAL A 217 7.80 -43.26 -5.95
N SER A 218 8.57 -42.64 -6.82
CA SER A 218 9.66 -43.29 -7.55
C SER A 218 10.97 -43.26 -6.75
N SER A 219 11.92 -44.12 -7.12
CA SER A 219 13.29 -44.08 -6.56
C SER A 219 13.98 -42.73 -6.77
N THR A 220 13.73 -42.06 -7.90
CA THR A 220 14.22 -40.70 -8.17
C THR A 220 13.62 -39.67 -7.22
N ASP A 221 12.32 -39.77 -6.90
CA ASP A 221 11.71 -38.88 -5.91
C ASP A 221 12.34 -39.10 -4.54
N ASN A 222 12.51 -40.35 -4.11
CA ASN A 222 13.13 -40.67 -2.81
C ASN A 222 14.55 -40.10 -2.70
N ARG A 223 15.37 -40.23 -3.75
CA ARG A 223 16.72 -39.60 -3.78
C ARG A 223 16.64 -38.08 -3.58
N LEU A 224 15.73 -37.39 -4.27
CA LEU A 224 15.56 -35.94 -4.14
C LEU A 224 15.02 -35.52 -2.77
N LEU A 225 14.18 -36.34 -2.13
CA LEU A 225 13.64 -36.05 -0.81
C LEU A 225 14.69 -36.27 0.30
N LEU A 226 15.61 -37.21 0.11
CA LEU A 226 16.66 -37.59 1.07
C LEU A 226 18.00 -36.86 0.86
N GLU A 227 18.18 -36.14 -0.24
CA GLU A 227 19.40 -35.38 -0.55
C GLU A 227 19.85 -34.52 0.65
N GLU A 228 21.16 -34.41 0.90
CA GLU A 228 21.62 -33.58 2.01
C GLU A 228 21.18 -32.12 1.84
N PRO A 229 20.56 -31.50 2.86
CA PRO A 229 20.15 -30.10 2.78
C PRO A 229 21.31 -29.13 2.53
N SER A 230 21.20 -28.35 1.45
CA SER A 230 22.12 -27.25 1.18
C SER A 230 21.85 -26.05 2.11
N GLU A 231 22.89 -25.25 2.36
CA GLU A 231 22.75 -24.01 3.15
C GLU A 231 21.67 -23.09 2.57
N LEU A 232 21.62 -22.96 1.25
CA LEU A 232 20.62 -22.13 0.56
C LEU A 232 19.20 -22.64 0.81
N GLU A 233 18.99 -23.96 0.81
CA GLU A 233 17.69 -24.56 1.10
C GLU A 233 17.26 -24.29 2.55
N ILE A 234 18.19 -24.43 3.50
CA ILE A 234 17.98 -24.17 4.94
C ILE A 234 17.65 -22.69 5.17
N ARG A 235 18.44 -21.77 4.60
CA ARG A 235 18.21 -20.33 4.67
C ARG A 235 16.82 -20.00 4.11
N ARG A 236 16.47 -20.50 2.93
CA ARG A 236 15.13 -20.33 2.35
C ARG A 236 14.02 -20.92 3.21
N ALA A 237 14.26 -21.99 3.96
CA ALA A 237 13.28 -22.53 4.89
C ALA A 237 13.04 -21.59 6.07
N LEU A 238 14.10 -21.01 6.64
CA LEU A 238 14.03 -20.04 7.74
C LEU A 238 13.36 -18.72 7.33
N PHE A 239 13.75 -18.15 6.19
CA PHE A 239 13.26 -16.83 5.75
C PHE A 239 11.80 -16.88 5.24
N ASP A 240 11.32 -18.05 4.83
CA ASP A 240 9.88 -18.28 4.55
C ASP A 240 9.01 -18.28 5.81
N ILE A 241 9.59 -18.40 7.01
CA ILE A 241 8.83 -18.36 8.27
C ILE A 241 8.59 -16.89 8.63
N ASN A 242 7.31 -16.48 8.62
CA ASN A 242 6.95 -15.10 8.94
C ASN A 242 7.54 -14.65 10.32
N PRO A 243 8.34 -13.57 10.35
CA PRO A 243 9.13 -13.14 11.52
C PRO A 243 8.32 -12.78 12.76
N ASP A 244 7.06 -12.39 12.57
CA ASP A 244 6.20 -11.84 13.63
C ASP A 244 5.18 -12.87 14.17
N LYS A 245 5.33 -14.15 13.79
CA LYS A 245 4.49 -15.22 14.32
C LYS A 245 4.86 -15.55 15.77
N ALA A 246 3.86 -16.04 16.51
CA ALA A 246 4.03 -16.38 17.92
C ALA A 246 5.09 -17.49 18.10
N PRO A 247 5.99 -17.35 19.10
CA PRO A 247 7.05 -18.31 19.36
C PRO A 247 6.51 -19.57 20.05
N GLY A 248 7.34 -20.62 20.07
CA GLY A 248 7.10 -21.83 20.86
C GLY A 248 7.44 -21.66 22.35
N PRO A 249 7.57 -22.76 23.11
CA PRO A 249 7.99 -22.75 24.52
C PRO A 249 9.32 -22.04 24.80
N ASP A 250 10.26 -22.05 23.85
CA ASP A 250 11.55 -21.34 23.98
C ASP A 250 11.38 -19.81 24.04
N GLY A 251 10.26 -19.28 23.54
CA GLY A 251 9.95 -17.86 23.49
C GLY A 251 10.68 -17.09 22.38
N MET A 252 11.43 -17.75 21.50
CA MET A 252 12.19 -17.14 20.40
C MET A 252 11.37 -17.08 19.11
N THR A 253 11.39 -15.95 18.41
CA THR A 253 10.72 -15.78 17.10
C THR A 253 11.69 -15.94 15.94
N SER A 254 11.19 -16.20 14.73
CA SER A 254 12.06 -16.34 13.55
C SER A 254 12.80 -15.05 13.21
N ARG A 255 12.29 -13.88 13.63
CA ARG A 255 12.98 -12.59 13.47
C ARG A 255 14.37 -12.58 14.11
N LEU A 256 14.57 -13.24 15.25
CA LEU A 256 15.89 -13.33 15.89
C LEU A 256 16.87 -14.08 14.99
N TYR A 257 16.50 -15.28 14.55
CA TYR A 257 17.35 -16.12 13.70
C TYR A 257 17.60 -15.52 12.31
N GLN A 258 16.62 -14.79 11.75
CA GLN A 258 16.78 -14.07 10.48
C GLN A 258 17.75 -12.89 10.62
N ARG A 259 17.67 -12.13 11.72
CA ARG A 259 18.55 -10.97 11.95
C ARG A 259 20.00 -11.37 12.23
N PHE A 260 20.20 -12.42 13.02
CA PHE A 260 21.53 -12.93 13.39
C PHE A 260 21.89 -14.19 12.60
N TRP A 261 21.45 -14.27 11.33
CA TRP A 261 21.73 -15.44 10.48
C TRP A 261 23.23 -15.65 10.34
N ARG A 262 24.00 -14.58 10.13
CA ARG A 262 25.46 -14.67 9.93
C ARG A 262 26.15 -15.36 11.11
N GLU A 263 25.77 -15.02 12.33
CA GLU A 263 26.39 -15.54 13.53
C GLU A 263 25.85 -16.92 13.94
N MET A 264 24.58 -17.23 13.62
CA MET A 264 23.91 -18.47 14.02
C MET A 264 23.87 -19.54 12.91
N ARG A 265 24.24 -19.22 11.66
CA ARG A 265 24.08 -20.11 10.49
C ARG A 265 24.73 -21.47 10.68
N HIS A 266 25.94 -21.52 11.21
CA HIS A 266 26.68 -22.78 11.34
C HIS A 266 25.95 -23.76 12.26
N ASP A 267 25.45 -23.29 13.40
CA ASP A 267 24.67 -24.10 14.34
C ASP A 267 23.32 -24.56 13.76
N ILE A 268 22.66 -23.68 13.00
CA ILE A 268 21.38 -24.01 12.34
C ILE A 268 21.61 -25.04 11.22
N ILE A 269 22.68 -24.89 10.44
CA ILE A 269 23.04 -25.81 9.36
C ILE A 269 23.42 -27.17 9.94
N SER A 270 24.27 -27.20 10.97
CA SER A 270 24.62 -28.45 11.68
C SER A 270 23.37 -29.13 12.20
N LEU A 271 22.51 -28.40 12.95
CA LEU A 271 21.26 -28.96 13.49
C LEU A 271 20.41 -29.65 12.42
N VAL A 272 20.25 -29.02 11.25
CA VAL A 272 19.42 -29.57 10.17
C VAL A 272 20.13 -30.75 9.50
N ARG A 273 21.43 -30.65 9.18
CA ARG A 273 22.18 -31.74 8.56
C ARG A 273 22.29 -32.96 9.46
N ASP A 274 22.60 -32.75 10.73
CA ASP A 274 22.66 -33.79 11.76
C ASP A 274 21.31 -34.53 11.88
N PHE A 275 20.19 -33.80 11.80
CA PHE A 275 18.87 -34.43 11.78
C PHE A 275 18.67 -35.32 10.54
N PHE A 276 19.03 -34.87 9.34
CA PHE A 276 18.93 -35.69 8.12
C PHE A 276 19.89 -36.89 8.14
N ALA A 277 21.09 -36.72 8.68
CA ALA A 277 22.12 -37.75 8.80
C ALA A 277 21.81 -38.80 9.87
N THR A 278 21.26 -38.41 11.02
CA THR A 278 21.03 -39.32 12.17
C THR A 278 19.57 -39.78 12.31
N GLY A 279 18.61 -38.96 11.90
CA GLY A 279 17.18 -39.21 12.12
C GLY A 279 16.69 -38.74 13.48
N ASN A 280 17.51 -37.99 14.24
CA ASN A 280 17.22 -37.59 15.60
C ASN A 280 17.56 -36.12 15.86
N PHE A 281 16.89 -35.51 16.85
CA PHE A 281 17.23 -34.19 17.38
C PHE A 281 16.92 -34.14 18.88
N ASP A 282 17.41 -33.13 19.59
CA ASP A 282 17.08 -32.93 21.01
C ASP A 282 15.55 -32.82 21.21
N PRO A 283 14.91 -33.71 22.01
CA PRO A 283 13.46 -33.69 22.26
C PRO A 283 12.92 -32.35 22.78
N LEU A 284 13.77 -31.54 23.42
CA LEU A 284 13.42 -30.20 23.89
C LEU A 284 13.10 -29.23 22.73
N LEU A 285 13.66 -29.46 21.54
CA LEU A 285 13.35 -28.68 20.34
C LEU A 285 11.91 -28.88 19.88
N ASN A 286 11.33 -30.06 20.12
CA ASN A 286 9.99 -30.42 19.69
C ASN A 286 8.91 -30.20 20.78
N GLN A 287 9.26 -29.53 21.89
CA GLN A 287 8.26 -29.05 22.83
C GLN A 287 7.32 -28.05 22.18
N THR A 288 6.02 -28.20 22.42
CA THR A 288 4.99 -27.41 21.74
C THR A 288 3.93 -26.93 22.72
N ASN A 289 3.55 -25.65 22.60
CA ASN A 289 2.45 -25.08 23.38
C ASN A 289 1.13 -25.12 22.59
N ILE A 290 0.06 -25.67 23.17
CA ILE A 290 -1.29 -25.64 22.59
C ILE A 290 -1.99 -24.35 23.02
N CYS A 291 -2.15 -23.43 22.08
CA CYS A 291 -2.94 -22.22 22.26
C CYS A 291 -4.41 -22.46 21.92
N LEU A 292 -5.32 -22.09 22.82
CA LEU A 292 -6.76 -22.22 22.61
C LEU A 292 -7.34 -20.96 21.95
N ILE A 293 -7.95 -21.12 20.77
CA ILE A 293 -8.65 -20.04 20.07
C ILE A 293 -10.16 -20.33 20.08
N PRO A 294 -11.01 -19.44 20.61
CA PRO A 294 -12.44 -19.67 20.67
C PRO A 294 -13.07 -19.68 19.27
N LYS A 295 -13.88 -20.70 18.95
CA LYS A 295 -14.64 -20.80 17.68
C LYS A 295 -15.91 -19.93 17.69
N LYS A 296 -16.41 -19.57 18.88
CA LYS A 296 -17.58 -18.72 19.09
C LYS A 296 -17.38 -17.75 20.25
N LYS A 297 -18.22 -16.71 20.35
CA LYS A 297 -18.05 -15.58 21.29
C LYS A 297 -17.97 -15.97 22.77
N LYS A 298 -18.68 -17.01 23.19
CA LYS A 298 -18.71 -17.51 24.57
C LYS A 298 -18.60 -19.04 24.56
N PRO A 299 -17.38 -19.58 24.51
CA PRO A 299 -17.17 -21.02 24.58
C PRO A 299 -17.47 -21.52 26.01
N ARG A 300 -18.15 -22.65 26.12
CA ARG A 300 -18.47 -23.35 27.38
C ARG A 300 -17.88 -24.76 27.42
N GLU A 301 -17.41 -25.29 26.29
CA GLU A 301 -16.86 -26.65 26.19
C GLU A 301 -15.52 -26.65 25.47
N MET A 302 -14.65 -27.63 25.79
CA MET A 302 -13.32 -27.75 25.16
C MET A 302 -13.39 -27.95 23.63
N THR A 303 -14.44 -28.58 23.13
CA THR A 303 -14.72 -28.80 21.69
C THR A 303 -14.92 -27.50 20.90
N GLU A 304 -15.30 -26.43 21.60
CA GLU A 304 -15.60 -25.10 21.05
C GLU A 304 -14.36 -24.22 20.95
N PHE A 305 -13.21 -24.74 21.39
CA PHE A 305 -11.90 -24.16 21.12
C PHE A 305 -11.24 -24.87 19.93
N ARG A 306 -10.43 -24.12 19.19
CA ARG A 306 -9.49 -24.65 18.21
C ARG A 306 -8.10 -24.69 18.85
N PRO A 307 -7.46 -25.86 18.94
CA PRO A 307 -6.08 -25.96 19.40
C PRO A 307 -5.14 -25.49 18.28
N ILE A 308 -4.21 -24.59 18.59
CA ILE A 308 -3.12 -24.20 17.68
C ILE A 308 -1.79 -24.52 18.36
N SER A 309 -0.98 -25.33 17.69
CA SER A 309 0.36 -25.74 18.09
C SER A 309 1.37 -24.62 17.82
N LEU A 310 1.98 -24.11 18.90
CA LEU A 310 3.07 -23.16 18.85
C LEU A 310 4.39 -23.92 19.01
N CYS A 311 4.97 -24.32 17.88
CA CYS A 311 6.26 -25.03 17.83
C CYS A 311 7.43 -24.03 17.90
N ASN A 312 8.55 -24.48 18.48
CA ASN A 312 9.82 -23.74 18.44
C ASN A 312 10.28 -23.49 16.99
N VAL A 313 11.01 -22.40 16.77
CA VAL A 313 11.44 -22.02 15.43
C VAL A 313 12.48 -22.99 14.87
N SER A 314 13.40 -23.47 15.71
CA SER A 314 14.40 -24.47 15.35
C SER A 314 13.78 -25.71 14.69
N TYR A 315 12.77 -26.31 15.35
CA TYR A 315 11.99 -27.40 14.78
C TYR A 315 11.25 -27.01 13.49
N LYS A 316 10.67 -25.79 13.43
CA LYS A 316 9.95 -25.32 12.23
C LYS A 316 10.86 -25.20 11.01
N ILE A 317 12.17 -24.96 11.16
CA ILE A 317 13.10 -24.93 10.02
C ILE A 317 13.13 -26.32 9.36
N ILE A 318 13.31 -27.37 10.17
CA ILE A 318 13.30 -28.78 9.73
C ILE A 318 11.96 -29.13 9.08
N SER A 319 10.84 -28.88 9.77
CA SER A 319 9.51 -29.25 9.26
C SER A 319 9.12 -28.47 8.00
N LYS A 320 9.56 -27.21 7.88
CA LYS A 320 9.36 -26.38 6.69
C LYS A 320 10.19 -26.87 5.50
N LEU A 321 11.41 -27.35 5.73
CA LEU A 321 12.27 -27.92 4.70
C LEU A 321 11.68 -29.23 4.15
N LEU A 322 11.32 -30.17 5.03
CA LEU A 322 10.61 -31.41 4.64
C LEU A 322 9.32 -31.10 3.86
N CYS A 323 8.54 -30.13 4.33
CA CYS A 323 7.33 -29.66 3.65
C CYS A 323 7.64 -29.12 2.24
N LYS A 324 8.69 -28.31 2.06
CA LYS A 324 9.09 -27.76 0.76
C LYS A 324 9.45 -28.87 -0.23
N ARG A 325 10.16 -29.89 0.22
CA ARG A 325 10.53 -31.04 -0.61
C ARG A 325 9.30 -31.87 -0.99
N LEU A 326 8.46 -32.25 -0.02
CA LEU A 326 7.21 -32.98 -0.27
C LEU A 326 6.28 -32.24 -1.23
N LYS A 327 6.16 -30.91 -1.09
CA LYS A 327 5.27 -30.09 -1.92
C LYS A 327 5.54 -30.22 -3.42
N ARG A 328 6.76 -30.57 -3.83
CA ARG A 328 7.13 -30.77 -5.24
C ARG A 328 6.42 -31.97 -5.88
N ILE A 329 6.19 -33.03 -5.11
CA ILE A 329 5.61 -34.29 -5.60
C ILE A 329 4.13 -34.46 -5.26
N ILE A 330 3.62 -33.75 -4.25
CA ILE A 330 2.22 -33.80 -3.78
C ILE A 330 1.17 -33.73 -4.91
N PRO A 331 1.28 -32.85 -5.93
CA PRO A 331 0.29 -32.79 -7.01
C PRO A 331 0.10 -34.09 -7.80
N ARG A 332 1.13 -34.95 -7.86
CA ARG A 332 1.08 -36.26 -8.53
C ARG A 332 0.57 -37.38 -7.61
N LEU A 333 0.75 -37.21 -6.29
CA LEU A 333 0.33 -38.20 -5.31
C LEU A 333 -1.16 -38.12 -4.97
N ILE A 334 -1.70 -36.89 -4.91
CA ILE A 334 -3.06 -36.61 -4.45
C ILE A 334 -4.06 -36.57 -5.61
N SER A 335 -5.14 -37.34 -5.48
CA SER A 335 -6.24 -37.42 -6.45
C SER A 335 -6.90 -36.06 -6.72
N GLU A 336 -7.43 -35.86 -7.93
CA GLU A 336 -8.00 -34.58 -8.38
C GLU A 336 -9.23 -34.12 -7.57
N THR A 337 -9.95 -35.07 -6.97
CA THR A 337 -11.14 -34.84 -6.13
C THR A 337 -10.81 -34.20 -4.77
N GLN A 338 -9.52 -34.12 -4.39
CA GLN A 338 -9.04 -33.36 -3.21
C GLN A 338 -8.43 -32.03 -3.67
N SER A 339 -9.11 -30.91 -3.42
CA SER A 339 -8.62 -29.59 -3.85
C SER A 339 -7.79 -28.85 -2.80
N ALA A 340 -7.82 -29.27 -1.52
CA ALA A 340 -7.13 -28.53 -0.46
C ALA A 340 -5.61 -28.77 -0.45
N PHE A 341 -4.84 -27.71 -0.17
CA PHE A 341 -3.38 -27.74 0.06
C PHE A 341 -2.52 -28.24 -1.11
N VAL A 342 -3.10 -28.49 -2.28
CA VAL A 342 -2.36 -28.81 -3.50
C VAL A 342 -2.15 -27.54 -4.33
N ALA A 343 -0.92 -27.32 -4.80
CA ALA A 343 -0.61 -26.16 -5.62
C ALA A 343 -1.45 -26.14 -6.90
N LYS A 344 -1.89 -24.95 -7.32
CA LYS A 344 -2.73 -24.69 -8.51
C LYS A 344 -4.16 -25.23 -8.47
N ARG A 345 -4.62 -25.83 -7.37
CA ARG A 345 -6.05 -26.18 -7.19
C ARG A 345 -6.77 -25.08 -6.42
N LEU A 346 -7.88 -24.59 -6.97
CA LEU A 346 -8.67 -23.53 -6.33
C LEU A 346 -9.86 -24.13 -5.57
N ILE A 347 -10.19 -23.52 -4.43
CA ILE A 347 -11.38 -23.92 -3.66
C ILE A 347 -12.68 -23.70 -4.46
N THR A 348 -12.67 -22.71 -5.37
CA THR A 348 -13.79 -22.35 -6.24
C THR A 348 -14.18 -23.48 -7.18
N ASP A 349 -13.20 -24.27 -7.65
CA ASP A 349 -13.44 -25.37 -8.58
C ASP A 349 -14.34 -26.44 -7.93
N ASN A 350 -14.01 -26.83 -6.69
CA ASN A 350 -14.83 -27.76 -5.91
C ASN A 350 -16.22 -27.21 -5.58
N ILE A 351 -16.33 -25.90 -5.36
CA ILE A 351 -17.63 -25.25 -5.14
C ILE A 351 -18.50 -25.36 -6.39
N LEU A 352 -17.97 -25.00 -7.55
CA LEU A 352 -18.71 -25.01 -8.82
C LEU A 352 -19.18 -26.44 -9.15
N ILE A 353 -18.28 -27.42 -9.05
CA ILE A 353 -18.60 -28.83 -9.30
C ILE A 353 -19.69 -29.31 -8.32
N ALA A 354 -19.55 -29.06 -7.02
CA ALA A 354 -20.55 -29.46 -6.03
C ALA A 354 -21.93 -28.83 -6.33
N GLN A 355 -21.95 -27.58 -6.77
CA GLN A 355 -23.19 -26.84 -7.06
C GLN A 355 -23.90 -27.36 -8.31
N GLU A 356 -23.16 -27.72 -9.36
CA GLU A 356 -23.74 -28.40 -10.53
C GLU A 356 -24.33 -29.76 -10.14
N ASN A 357 -23.67 -30.52 -9.26
CA ASN A 357 -24.22 -31.79 -8.76
C ASN A 357 -25.50 -31.57 -7.92
N PHE A 358 -25.53 -30.58 -7.01
CA PHE A 358 -26.74 -30.24 -6.27
C PHE A 358 -27.87 -29.76 -7.20
N HIS A 359 -27.54 -28.99 -8.24
CA HIS A 359 -28.50 -28.57 -9.25
C HIS A 359 -29.06 -29.76 -10.03
N ALA A 360 -28.22 -30.72 -10.40
CA ALA A 360 -28.62 -31.94 -11.11
C ALA A 360 -29.56 -32.81 -10.26
N LEU A 361 -29.29 -33.00 -8.97
CA LEU A 361 -30.19 -33.70 -8.04
C LEU A 361 -31.61 -33.07 -8.00
N ARG A 362 -31.71 -31.78 -8.31
CA ARG A 362 -32.97 -31.05 -8.33
C ARG A 362 -33.70 -31.11 -9.68
N THR A 363 -32.95 -30.99 -10.78
CA THR A 363 -33.50 -30.67 -12.11
C THR A 363 -33.32 -31.77 -13.15
N ASN A 364 -32.24 -32.55 -13.06
CA ASN A 364 -31.93 -33.58 -14.04
C ASN A 364 -32.81 -34.81 -13.81
N GLN A 365 -33.54 -35.24 -14.85
CA GLN A 365 -34.49 -36.34 -14.77
C GLN A 365 -33.87 -37.66 -14.29
N ARG A 366 -32.61 -37.96 -14.64
CA ARG A 366 -31.91 -39.18 -14.20
C ARG A 366 -31.36 -39.08 -12.77
N CYS A 367 -30.97 -37.89 -12.32
CA CYS A 367 -30.36 -37.71 -11.00
C CYS A 367 -31.40 -37.49 -9.90
N ARG A 368 -32.53 -36.86 -10.22
CA ARG A 368 -33.56 -36.48 -9.24
C ARG A 368 -34.35 -37.65 -8.65
N GLU A 369 -34.39 -38.79 -9.33
CA GLU A 369 -35.15 -39.98 -8.92
C GLU A 369 -34.28 -40.98 -8.14
N ASP A 370 -33.01 -41.11 -8.53
CA ASP A 370 -32.17 -42.23 -8.08
C ASP A 370 -30.95 -41.85 -7.25
N PHE A 371 -30.56 -40.58 -7.14
CA PHE A 371 -29.29 -40.18 -6.53
C PHE A 371 -29.45 -39.33 -5.26
N MET A 372 -28.38 -39.32 -4.47
CA MET A 372 -28.24 -38.46 -3.30
C MET A 372 -26.80 -37.97 -3.13
N ALA A 373 -26.64 -36.94 -2.30
CA ALA A 373 -25.35 -36.49 -1.80
C ALA A 373 -25.29 -36.62 -0.27
N ILE A 374 -24.16 -37.07 0.25
CA ILE A 374 -23.89 -37.19 1.68
C ILE A 374 -22.77 -36.23 2.02
N LYS A 375 -23.08 -35.21 2.83
CA LYS A 375 -22.08 -34.30 3.37
C LYS A 375 -21.65 -34.79 4.74
N THR A 376 -20.37 -35.09 4.87
CA THR A 376 -19.79 -35.53 6.13
C THR A 376 -18.82 -34.50 6.68
N TYR A 377 -18.67 -34.51 8.01
CA TYR A 377 -17.72 -33.66 8.71
C TYR A 377 -16.85 -34.51 9.64
N MET A 378 -15.53 -34.45 9.47
CA MET A 378 -14.60 -35.20 10.33
C MET A 378 -14.39 -34.50 11.68
N SER A 379 -14.61 -35.22 12.78
CA SER A 379 -14.43 -34.70 14.14
C SER A 379 -12.96 -34.60 14.50
N LYS A 380 -12.43 -33.38 14.62
CA LYS A 380 -11.04 -33.13 15.07
C LYS A 380 -10.01 -33.85 14.17
N ALA A 381 -10.14 -33.63 12.87
CA ALA A 381 -9.47 -34.44 11.84
C ALA A 381 -7.94 -34.54 12.01
N TYR A 382 -7.25 -33.45 12.36
CA TYR A 382 -5.80 -33.47 12.63
C TYR A 382 -5.45 -34.20 13.93
N ASP A 383 -6.22 -33.96 14.99
CA ASP A 383 -5.85 -34.37 16.36
C ASP A 383 -6.02 -35.88 16.58
N ARG A 384 -6.68 -36.59 15.66
CA ARG A 384 -7.03 -38.01 15.78
C ARG A 384 -6.24 -38.96 14.87
N VAL A 385 -5.40 -38.44 13.97
CA VAL A 385 -4.66 -39.29 13.01
C VAL A 385 -3.74 -40.25 13.77
N GLU A 386 -3.95 -41.55 13.58
CA GLU A 386 -3.11 -42.59 14.18
C GLU A 386 -1.75 -42.66 13.48
N TRP A 387 -0.69 -42.72 14.30
CA TRP A 387 0.70 -42.68 13.80
C TRP A 387 1.10 -43.95 13.06
N ASN A 388 0.65 -45.12 13.53
CA ASN A 388 0.90 -46.40 12.86
C ASN A 388 0.31 -46.42 11.45
N PHE A 389 -0.90 -45.88 11.28
CA PHE A 389 -1.54 -45.75 9.97
C PHE A 389 -0.77 -44.80 9.05
N LEU A 390 -0.33 -43.64 9.55
CA LEU A 390 0.49 -42.71 8.76
C LEU A 390 1.77 -43.39 8.25
N SER A 391 2.49 -44.08 9.13
CA SER A 391 3.73 -44.78 8.77
C SER A 391 3.49 -45.86 7.71
N ALA A 392 2.50 -46.72 7.93
CA ALA A 392 2.15 -47.79 7.00
C ALA A 392 1.71 -47.25 5.62
N LEU A 393 0.95 -46.16 5.60
CA LEU A 393 0.53 -45.49 4.38
C LEU A 393 1.71 -44.95 3.58
N LEU A 394 2.64 -44.23 4.24
CA LEU A 394 3.80 -43.67 3.55
C LEU A 394 4.66 -44.78 2.90
N LEU A 395 4.91 -45.86 3.63
CA LEU A 395 5.62 -47.03 3.09
C LEU A 395 4.87 -47.63 1.89
N LYS A 396 3.55 -47.81 2.00
CA LYS A 396 2.71 -48.36 0.92
C LYS A 396 2.72 -47.48 -0.34
N MET A 397 2.80 -46.15 -0.18
CA MET A 397 2.90 -45.20 -1.29
C MET A 397 4.27 -45.21 -1.99
N GLY A 398 5.28 -45.87 -1.40
CA GLY A 398 6.63 -46.00 -1.95
C GLY A 398 7.66 -45.04 -1.38
N PHE A 399 7.35 -44.34 -0.28
CA PHE A 399 8.34 -43.51 0.39
C PHE A 399 9.44 -44.40 1.01
N ASP A 400 10.68 -43.97 0.88
CA ASP A 400 11.83 -44.64 1.48
C ASP A 400 11.70 -44.70 3.01
N GLU A 401 12.05 -45.84 3.61
CA GLU A 401 11.94 -46.08 5.05
C GLU A 401 12.67 -45.01 5.86
N ARG A 402 13.85 -44.57 5.39
CA ARG A 402 14.61 -43.52 6.05
C ARG A 402 13.88 -42.18 6.08
N LEU A 403 13.16 -41.85 5.01
CA LEU A 403 12.37 -40.62 4.97
C LEU A 403 11.14 -40.72 5.87
N VAL A 404 10.52 -41.91 5.93
CA VAL A 404 9.42 -42.18 6.85
C VAL A 404 9.91 -42.00 8.29
N ASP A 405 11.09 -42.51 8.64
CA ASP A 405 11.69 -42.31 9.97
C ASP A 405 11.92 -40.83 10.32
N LEU A 406 12.42 -40.03 9.37
CA LEU A 406 12.59 -38.58 9.56
C LEU A 406 11.24 -37.89 9.83
N ILE A 407 10.22 -38.20 9.04
CA ILE A 407 8.87 -37.64 9.20
C ILE A 407 8.27 -38.10 10.54
N MET A 408 8.41 -39.38 10.87
CA MET A 408 7.86 -39.95 12.10
C MET A 408 8.58 -39.41 13.32
N CYS A 409 9.91 -39.22 13.29
CA CYS A 409 10.65 -38.55 14.36
C CYS A 409 10.09 -37.14 14.62
N CYS A 410 9.74 -36.37 13.59
CA CYS A 410 9.08 -35.07 13.77
C CYS A 410 7.71 -35.18 14.46
N VAL A 411 6.92 -36.19 14.11
CA VAL A 411 5.54 -36.38 14.57
C VAL A 411 5.46 -37.00 15.97
N THR A 412 6.27 -38.02 16.27
CA THR A 412 6.15 -38.84 17.47
C THR A 412 6.91 -38.30 18.68
N SER A 413 8.02 -37.57 18.46
CA SER A 413 8.86 -37.04 19.56
C SER A 413 8.29 -35.79 20.26
N VAL A 414 7.10 -35.34 19.87
CA VAL A 414 6.48 -34.09 20.36
C VAL A 414 6.00 -34.21 21.80
N SER A 415 6.13 -33.13 22.57
CA SER A 415 5.54 -33.02 23.91
C SER A 415 4.72 -31.74 24.04
N TYR A 416 3.50 -31.82 24.56
CA TYR A 416 2.57 -30.69 24.63
C TYR A 416 2.40 -30.12 26.03
N GLN A 417 2.23 -28.80 26.10
CA GLN A 417 1.66 -28.08 27.25
C GLN A 417 0.49 -27.21 26.80
N VAL A 418 -0.58 -27.12 27.59
CA VAL A 418 -1.78 -26.36 27.22
C VAL A 418 -1.67 -24.94 27.78
N LEU A 419 -1.86 -23.93 26.93
CA LEU A 419 -1.89 -22.52 27.37
C LEU A 419 -3.28 -22.15 27.89
N VAL A 420 -3.46 -22.19 29.20
CA VAL A 420 -4.66 -21.69 29.87
C VAL A 420 -4.42 -20.26 30.32
N ASN A 421 -5.19 -19.31 29.78
CA ASN A 421 -5.06 -17.88 30.07
C ASN A 421 -3.62 -17.32 29.91
N GLY A 422 -2.82 -17.94 29.03
CA GLY A 422 -1.45 -17.55 28.72
C GLY A 422 -0.35 -18.26 29.52
N GLN A 423 -0.71 -19.16 30.45
CA GLN A 423 0.22 -19.97 31.23
C GLN A 423 0.25 -21.41 30.71
N PRO A 424 1.44 -22.02 30.50
CA PRO A 424 1.58 -23.40 30.08
C PRO A 424 1.30 -24.33 31.27
N ARG A 425 0.41 -25.29 31.06
CA ARG A 425 -0.07 -26.22 32.08
C ARG A 425 -0.03 -27.66 31.58
N GLY A 426 0.26 -28.56 32.52
CA GLY A 426 0.43 -29.98 32.27
C GLY A 426 1.66 -30.33 31.44
N ARG A 427 1.79 -31.63 31.19
CA ARG A 427 2.70 -32.23 30.20
C ARG A 427 1.94 -33.41 29.60
N ILE A 428 1.77 -33.39 28.29
CA ILE A 428 1.01 -34.41 27.56
C ILE A 428 1.96 -35.03 26.54
N GLN A 429 2.16 -36.35 26.67
CA GLN A 429 2.84 -37.15 25.66
C GLN A 429 1.76 -37.76 24.76
N PRO A 430 1.62 -37.30 23.51
CA PRO A 430 0.65 -37.84 22.59
C PRO A 430 1.09 -39.21 22.08
N MET A 431 0.13 -40.02 21.67
CA MET A 431 0.33 -41.29 20.97
C MET A 431 -0.31 -41.25 19.56
N ARG A 432 -1.03 -40.17 19.24
CA ARG A 432 -1.63 -39.89 17.94
C ARG A 432 -1.80 -38.39 17.72
N GLY A 433 -2.15 -38.03 16.48
CA GLY A 433 -2.53 -36.70 16.06
C GLY A 433 -1.39 -35.93 15.38
N LEU A 434 -1.78 -34.91 14.61
CA LEU A 434 -0.91 -34.00 13.89
C LEU A 434 -1.03 -32.57 14.43
N ARG A 435 0.08 -31.83 14.46
CA ARG A 435 0.13 -30.45 15.00
C ARG A 435 -0.65 -29.45 14.12
N GLN A 436 -1.70 -28.83 14.65
CA GLN A 436 -2.39 -27.72 13.98
C GLN A 436 -1.56 -26.44 14.03
N GLY A 437 -0.85 -26.11 12.96
CA GLY A 437 0.04 -24.93 12.87
C GLY A 437 1.49 -25.25 12.53
N ASP A 438 1.82 -26.54 12.41
CA ASP A 438 3.07 -27.02 11.84
C ASP A 438 2.96 -27.03 10.30
N PRO A 439 3.95 -26.50 9.55
CA PRO A 439 3.98 -26.53 8.08
C PRO A 439 3.79 -27.92 7.46
N LEU A 440 4.27 -28.98 8.12
CA LEU A 440 4.26 -30.34 7.58
C LEU A 440 2.87 -31.01 7.69
N SER A 441 2.15 -30.77 8.78
CA SER A 441 0.89 -31.45 9.12
C SER A 441 -0.19 -31.43 8.02
N PRO A 442 -0.47 -30.32 7.30
CA PRO A 442 -1.49 -30.32 6.25
C PRO A 442 -1.20 -31.30 5.11
N PHE A 443 0.07 -31.48 4.75
CA PHE A 443 0.47 -32.39 3.68
C PHE A 443 0.37 -33.85 4.10
N LEU A 444 0.79 -34.16 5.33
CA LEU A 444 0.59 -35.49 5.90
C LEU A 444 -0.90 -35.83 6.03
N PHE A 445 -1.72 -34.84 6.40
CA PHE A 445 -3.16 -35.03 6.50
C PHE A 445 -3.81 -35.36 5.16
N ILE A 446 -3.48 -34.62 4.08
CA ILE A 446 -4.07 -34.93 2.76
C ILE A 446 -3.57 -36.27 2.20
N LEU A 447 -2.34 -36.68 2.53
CA LEU A 447 -1.85 -38.03 2.21
C LEU A 447 -2.73 -39.08 2.92
N CYS A 448 -3.02 -38.92 4.21
CA CYS A 448 -3.96 -39.80 4.91
C CYS A 448 -5.34 -39.86 4.23
N THR A 449 -5.87 -38.72 3.78
CA THR A 449 -7.16 -38.70 3.06
C THR A 449 -7.12 -39.39 1.70
N GLU A 450 -5.95 -39.54 1.08
CA GLU A 450 -5.80 -40.28 -0.18
C GLU A 450 -6.18 -41.77 0.00
N ALA A 451 -5.93 -42.36 1.17
CA ALA A 451 -6.39 -43.72 1.48
C ALA A 451 -7.91 -43.85 1.37
N LEU A 452 -8.66 -42.92 1.95
CA LEU A 452 -10.12 -42.88 1.83
C LEU A 452 -10.56 -42.73 0.36
N ILE A 453 -9.89 -41.86 -0.40
CA ILE A 453 -10.20 -41.65 -1.83
C ILE A 453 -9.96 -42.95 -2.63
N THR A 454 -8.85 -43.65 -2.39
CA THR A 454 -8.58 -44.92 -3.09
C THR A 454 -9.56 -46.03 -2.73
N LEU A 455 -10.05 -46.07 -1.48
CA LEU A 455 -11.13 -46.99 -1.09
C LEU A 455 -12.42 -46.73 -1.87
N LEU A 456 -12.80 -45.46 -2.02
CA LEU A 456 -13.99 -45.05 -2.79
C LEU A 456 -13.81 -45.37 -4.29
N ASN A 457 -12.65 -45.06 -4.87
CA ASN A 457 -12.35 -45.39 -6.26
C ASN A 457 -12.39 -46.91 -6.51
N GLY A 458 -11.86 -47.70 -5.58
CA GLY A 458 -11.92 -49.16 -5.65
C GLY A 458 -13.35 -49.68 -5.58
N ALA A 459 -14.18 -49.15 -4.67
CA ALA A 459 -15.60 -49.51 -4.60
C ALA A 459 -16.40 -49.11 -5.86
N GLU A 460 -16.04 -47.99 -6.50
CA GLU A 460 -16.63 -47.58 -7.77
C GLU A 460 -16.19 -48.49 -8.93
N ALA A 461 -14.92 -48.92 -8.95
CA ALA A 461 -14.39 -49.89 -9.92
C ALA A 461 -15.03 -51.28 -9.76
N GLU A 462 -15.26 -51.71 -8.51
CA GLU A 462 -15.99 -52.93 -8.16
C GLU A 462 -17.51 -52.81 -8.38
N LYS A 463 -18.01 -51.65 -8.85
CA LYS A 463 -19.44 -51.34 -9.06
C LYS A 463 -20.31 -51.44 -7.80
N LYS A 464 -19.72 -51.37 -6.61
CA LYS A 464 -20.45 -51.34 -5.33
C LYS A 464 -21.06 -49.98 -5.05
N ILE A 465 -20.46 -48.91 -5.56
CA ILE A 465 -21.02 -47.56 -5.56
C ILE A 465 -21.06 -47.01 -6.99
N VAL A 466 -22.01 -46.11 -7.25
CA VAL A 466 -22.13 -45.43 -8.55
C VAL A 466 -22.16 -43.92 -8.33
N GLY A 467 -21.11 -43.22 -8.77
CA GLY A 467 -21.04 -41.76 -8.70
C GLY A 467 -22.08 -41.05 -9.56
N LEU A 468 -22.38 -39.79 -9.21
CA LEU A 468 -23.34 -38.96 -9.94
C LEU A 468 -22.74 -38.50 -11.27
N ARG A 469 -23.56 -38.49 -12.32
CA ARG A 469 -23.19 -38.01 -13.66
C ARG A 469 -24.22 -37.00 -14.15
N VAL A 470 -23.80 -35.74 -14.32
CA VAL A 470 -24.69 -34.62 -14.69
C VAL A 470 -25.12 -34.68 -16.16
N ALA A 471 -24.24 -35.10 -17.06
CA ALA A 471 -24.49 -35.22 -18.51
C ALA A 471 -23.79 -36.46 -19.09
N ARG A 472 -24.20 -36.92 -20.29
CA ARG A 472 -23.65 -38.16 -20.90
C ARG A 472 -22.11 -38.14 -21.03
N ALA A 473 -21.56 -37.00 -21.44
CA ALA A 473 -20.11 -36.79 -21.62
C ALA A 473 -19.39 -36.29 -20.34
N SER A 474 -20.11 -36.06 -19.23
CA SER A 474 -19.49 -35.61 -17.98
C SER A 474 -18.86 -36.79 -17.21
N PRO A 475 -17.77 -36.54 -16.46
CA PRO A 475 -17.20 -37.54 -15.58
C PRO A 475 -18.22 -37.98 -14.50
N ARG A 476 -18.05 -39.21 -14.00
CA ARG A 476 -18.76 -39.63 -12.79
C ARG A 476 -18.03 -39.06 -11.59
N ILE A 477 -18.79 -38.51 -10.66
CA ILE A 477 -18.27 -37.92 -9.44
C ILE A 477 -18.89 -38.69 -8.29
N SER A 478 -18.10 -39.52 -7.61
CA SER A 478 -18.50 -40.23 -6.39
C SER A 478 -18.14 -39.45 -5.13
N HIS A 479 -17.16 -38.55 -5.18
CA HIS A 479 -16.70 -37.80 -4.01
C HIS A 479 -15.98 -36.49 -4.37
N LEU A 480 -16.05 -35.51 -3.47
CA LEU A 480 -15.29 -34.24 -3.49
C LEU A 480 -14.84 -33.92 -2.08
N LEU A 481 -13.53 -33.68 -1.89
CA LEU A 481 -12.94 -33.39 -0.59
C LEU A 481 -12.23 -32.04 -0.61
N VAL A 482 -12.35 -31.32 0.51
CA VAL A 482 -11.57 -30.12 0.83
C VAL A 482 -11.08 -30.27 2.27
N ALA A 483 -9.86 -30.79 2.43
CA ALA A 483 -9.30 -31.12 3.74
C ALA A 483 -10.26 -32.03 4.53
N ASP A 484 -10.85 -31.55 5.63
CA ASP A 484 -11.77 -32.31 6.50
C ASP A 484 -13.24 -32.30 6.05
N ASP A 485 -13.62 -31.41 5.13
CA ASP A 485 -14.97 -31.35 4.55
C ASP A 485 -15.06 -32.32 3.37
N SER A 486 -15.99 -33.28 3.44
CA SER A 486 -16.16 -34.32 2.40
C SER A 486 -17.61 -34.40 1.92
N LEU A 487 -17.78 -34.43 0.60
CA LEU A 487 -19.05 -34.71 -0.08
C LEU A 487 -18.92 -36.05 -0.80
N PHE A 488 -19.90 -36.92 -0.60
CA PHE A 488 -20.05 -38.18 -1.33
C PHE A 488 -21.32 -38.14 -2.17
N PHE A 489 -21.30 -38.78 -3.32
CA PHE A 489 -22.41 -38.86 -4.26
C PHE A 489 -22.59 -40.32 -4.66
N CYS A 490 -23.81 -40.84 -4.48
CA CYS A 490 -24.15 -42.21 -4.80
C CYS A 490 -25.61 -42.30 -5.22
N LYS A 491 -26.04 -43.48 -5.69
CA LYS A 491 -27.47 -43.75 -5.77
C LYS A 491 -28.06 -43.78 -4.37
N ALA A 492 -29.30 -43.34 -4.23
CA ALA A 492 -30.09 -43.40 -3.01
C ALA A 492 -30.49 -44.85 -2.67
N GLU A 493 -29.63 -45.85 -2.84
CA GLU A 493 -29.89 -47.27 -2.54
C GLU A 493 -29.28 -47.62 -1.18
N LEU A 494 -30.01 -48.41 -0.38
CA LEU A 494 -29.54 -48.86 0.94
C LEU A 494 -28.19 -49.59 0.87
N SER A 495 -27.96 -50.40 -0.17
CA SER A 495 -26.70 -51.11 -0.39
C SER A 495 -25.51 -50.15 -0.58
N GLN A 496 -25.66 -49.12 -1.40
CA GLN A 496 -24.58 -48.14 -1.65
C GLN A 496 -24.31 -47.25 -0.43
N CYS A 497 -25.36 -46.87 0.30
CA CYS A 497 -25.22 -46.14 1.56
C CYS A 497 -24.45 -46.96 2.61
N LYS A 498 -24.77 -48.26 2.73
CA LYS A 498 -24.04 -49.18 3.62
C LYS A 498 -22.57 -49.31 3.21
N GLU A 499 -22.28 -49.51 1.92
CA GLU A 499 -20.90 -49.59 1.44
C GLU A 499 -20.08 -48.32 1.76
N ILE A 500 -20.66 -47.13 1.59
CA ILE A 500 -19.97 -45.88 1.97
C ILE A 500 -19.68 -45.84 3.47
N MET A 501 -20.63 -46.26 4.30
CA MET A 501 -20.44 -46.30 5.75
C MET A 501 -19.40 -47.35 6.17
N ASP A 502 -19.38 -48.51 5.52
CA ASP A 502 -18.40 -49.57 5.75
C ASP A 502 -17.00 -49.09 5.38
N ILE A 503 -16.84 -48.39 4.24
CA ILE A 503 -15.58 -47.75 3.85
C ILE A 503 -15.13 -46.73 4.89
N LEU A 504 -16.05 -45.88 5.36
CA LEU A 504 -15.75 -44.86 6.37
C LEU A 504 -15.41 -45.49 7.73
N ASP A 505 -16.00 -46.62 8.08
CA ASP A 505 -15.70 -47.37 9.30
C ASP A 505 -14.34 -48.07 9.23
N ILE A 506 -14.03 -48.76 8.12
CA ILE A 506 -12.70 -49.37 7.87
C ILE A 506 -11.62 -48.30 7.94
N TYR A 507 -11.81 -47.20 7.20
CA TYR A 507 -10.87 -46.09 7.21
C TYR A 507 -10.79 -45.42 8.60
N GLY A 508 -11.91 -45.30 9.32
CA GLY A 508 -11.94 -44.72 10.66
C GLY A 508 -11.24 -45.56 11.72
N LYS A 509 -11.37 -46.89 11.66
CA LYS A 509 -10.69 -47.87 12.53
C LYS A 509 -9.18 -47.85 12.33
N ALA A 510 -8.72 -47.71 11.09
CA ALA A 510 -7.30 -47.63 10.77
C ALA A 510 -6.71 -46.24 11.05
N SER A 511 -7.33 -45.17 10.55
CA SER A 511 -6.77 -43.80 10.62
C SER A 511 -7.06 -43.07 11.94
N GLY A 512 -8.00 -43.55 12.74
CA GLY A 512 -8.54 -42.86 13.92
C GLY A 512 -9.52 -41.73 13.62
N GLN A 513 -9.77 -41.41 12.34
CA GLN A 513 -10.74 -40.40 11.95
C GLN A 513 -12.16 -40.85 12.29
N ARG A 514 -12.98 -39.90 12.78
CA ARG A 514 -14.37 -40.17 13.16
C ARG A 514 -15.32 -39.16 12.55
N LEU A 515 -16.42 -39.65 12.00
CA LEU A 515 -17.51 -38.83 11.50
C LEU A 515 -18.19 -38.07 12.63
N ASN A 516 -18.70 -36.88 12.31
CA ASN A 516 -19.56 -36.11 13.18
C ASN A 516 -21.01 -36.20 12.68
N ALA A 517 -21.78 -37.17 13.18
CA ALA A 517 -23.18 -37.35 12.77
C ALA A 517 -24.02 -36.06 12.98
N SER A 518 -23.78 -35.31 14.07
CA SER A 518 -24.53 -34.08 14.37
C SER A 518 -24.31 -32.93 13.37
N LYS A 519 -23.17 -32.95 12.66
CA LYS A 519 -22.80 -31.94 11.65
C LYS A 519 -22.96 -32.43 10.21
N SER A 520 -23.07 -33.75 10.03
CA SER A 520 -23.28 -34.38 8.73
C SER A 520 -24.73 -34.20 8.29
N SER A 521 -24.96 -34.21 6.99
CA SER A 521 -26.28 -33.97 6.39
C SER A 521 -26.42 -34.67 5.05
N MET A 522 -27.65 -34.98 4.64
CA MET A 522 -27.93 -35.68 3.39
C MET A 522 -28.81 -34.85 2.46
N PHE A 523 -28.52 -34.85 1.17
CA PHE A 523 -29.32 -34.16 0.17
C PHE A 523 -29.83 -35.18 -0.85
N PHE A 524 -31.14 -35.39 -0.91
CA PHE A 524 -31.76 -36.34 -1.82
C PHE A 524 -32.19 -35.67 -3.13
N GLY A 525 -32.26 -36.46 -4.20
CA GLY A 525 -32.95 -36.04 -5.41
C GLY A 525 -34.42 -35.66 -5.16
N ASN A 526 -34.92 -34.69 -5.92
CA ASN A 526 -36.25 -34.10 -5.71
C ASN A 526 -37.44 -35.08 -5.83
N LYS A 527 -37.25 -36.24 -6.47
CA LYS A 527 -38.28 -37.26 -6.71
C LYS A 527 -37.97 -38.58 -6.00
N VAL A 528 -36.98 -38.62 -5.11
CA VAL A 528 -36.73 -39.82 -4.29
C VAL A 528 -37.92 -40.05 -3.36
N GLU A 529 -38.49 -41.26 -3.41
CA GLU A 529 -39.60 -41.73 -2.58
C GLU A 529 -39.42 -41.42 -1.07
N PRO A 530 -40.43 -40.88 -0.37
CA PRO A 530 -40.32 -40.57 1.06
C PRO A 530 -39.99 -41.77 1.95
N SER A 531 -40.53 -42.96 1.64
CA SER A 531 -40.23 -44.21 2.34
C SER A 531 -38.74 -44.54 2.27
N ARG A 532 -38.19 -44.53 1.06
CA ARG A 532 -36.76 -44.75 0.77
C ARG A 532 -35.85 -43.73 1.48
N LYS A 533 -36.28 -42.46 1.56
CA LYS A 533 -35.54 -41.44 2.33
C LYS A 533 -35.50 -41.78 3.83
N GLN A 534 -36.60 -42.28 4.38
CA GLN A 534 -36.71 -42.63 5.79
C GLN A 534 -35.81 -43.83 6.12
N ASP A 535 -35.83 -44.88 5.30
CA ASP A 535 -34.96 -46.05 5.49
C ASP A 535 -33.48 -45.66 5.46
N ILE A 536 -33.08 -44.77 4.54
CA ILE A 536 -31.71 -44.29 4.43
C ILE A 536 -31.32 -43.42 5.63
N LYS A 537 -32.23 -42.58 6.14
CA LYS A 537 -32.00 -41.78 7.35
C LYS A 537 -31.74 -42.66 8.56
N GLU A 538 -32.48 -43.75 8.70
CA GLU A 538 -32.33 -44.70 9.80
C GLU A 538 -30.98 -45.44 9.71
N VAL A 539 -30.59 -45.89 8.51
CA VAL A 539 -29.30 -46.57 8.32
C VAL A 539 -28.10 -45.64 8.51
N LEU A 540 -28.16 -44.41 7.98
CA LEU A 540 -27.05 -43.46 8.08
C LEU A 540 -26.97 -42.78 9.45
N GLY A 541 -28.04 -42.82 10.26
CA GLY A 541 -28.11 -42.16 11.56
C GLY A 541 -28.00 -40.63 11.49
N PHE A 542 -28.25 -40.03 10.31
CA PHE A 542 -28.20 -38.59 10.09
C PHE A 542 -29.60 -37.99 10.16
N SER A 543 -29.84 -37.13 11.16
CA SER A 543 -31.15 -36.48 11.34
C SER A 543 -31.37 -35.25 10.44
N LYS A 544 -30.31 -34.72 9.83
CA LYS A 544 -30.38 -33.49 9.01
C LYS A 544 -30.51 -33.80 7.54
N GLU A 545 -31.69 -33.50 6.98
CA GLU A 545 -31.86 -33.34 5.53
C GLU A 545 -31.33 -31.95 5.11
N GLY A 546 -30.50 -31.92 4.08
CA GLY A 546 -29.78 -30.75 3.57
C GLY A 546 -30.66 -29.82 2.73
N GLY A 547 -30.05 -28.74 2.23
CA GLY A 547 -30.72 -27.73 1.38
C GLY A 547 -30.76 -26.32 1.95
N MET A 548 -30.55 -26.16 3.26
CA MET A 548 -30.47 -24.84 3.92
C MET A 548 -29.07 -24.56 4.52
N GLY A 549 -28.09 -25.41 4.23
CA GLY A 549 -26.73 -25.36 4.78
C GLY A 549 -25.75 -24.52 3.97
N MET A 550 -24.50 -24.46 4.46
CA MET A 550 -23.38 -23.79 3.78
C MET A 550 -22.29 -24.81 3.45
N TYR A 551 -21.82 -24.84 2.20
CA TYR A 551 -20.65 -25.58 1.75
C TYR A 551 -19.54 -24.60 1.37
N LEU A 552 -18.38 -24.72 2.01
CA LEU A 552 -17.19 -23.86 1.79
C LEU A 552 -17.51 -22.35 1.82
N GLY A 553 -18.45 -21.96 2.68
CA GLY A 553 -18.83 -20.57 2.88
C GLY A 553 -19.89 -20.02 1.92
N LEU A 554 -20.46 -20.85 1.03
CA LEU A 554 -21.59 -20.53 0.14
C LEU A 554 -22.81 -21.42 0.40
N PRO A 555 -24.04 -20.98 0.08
CA PRO A 555 -25.26 -21.77 0.29
C PRO A 555 -25.27 -23.03 -0.58
N GLU A 556 -25.68 -24.16 -0.04
CA GLU A 556 -25.81 -25.44 -0.76
C GLU A 556 -26.94 -25.43 -1.80
N GLN A 557 -28.02 -24.67 -1.53
CA GLN A 557 -29.15 -24.53 -2.42
C GLN A 557 -29.31 -23.09 -2.88
N ILE A 558 -29.18 -22.88 -4.18
CA ILE A 558 -29.49 -21.61 -4.84
C ILE A 558 -30.85 -21.77 -5.53
N GLY A 559 -31.92 -21.56 -4.78
CA GLY A 559 -33.30 -21.68 -5.24
C GLY A 559 -34.20 -20.57 -4.69
N GLY A 560 -35.24 -20.21 -5.45
CA GLY A 560 -36.17 -19.14 -5.06
C GLY A 560 -35.61 -17.73 -5.28
N SER A 561 -35.95 -16.80 -4.39
CA SER A 561 -35.55 -15.40 -4.53
C SER A 561 -34.04 -15.20 -4.39
N LYS A 562 -33.39 -14.74 -5.46
CA LYS A 562 -31.94 -14.42 -5.47
C LYS A 562 -31.56 -13.44 -4.34
N MET A 563 -32.45 -12.50 -3.99
CA MET A 563 -32.23 -11.56 -2.88
C MET A 563 -32.16 -12.24 -1.51
N LYS A 564 -32.95 -13.29 -1.28
CA LYS A 564 -32.91 -14.06 -0.02
C LYS A 564 -31.67 -14.96 0.03
N VAL A 565 -31.30 -15.60 -1.07
CA VAL A 565 -30.14 -16.51 -1.12
C VAL A 565 -28.83 -15.76 -0.81
N PHE A 566 -28.67 -14.54 -1.30
CA PHE A 566 -27.42 -13.76 -1.11
C PHE A 566 -27.46 -12.80 0.09
N SER A 567 -28.50 -12.80 0.94
CA SER A 567 -28.59 -11.91 2.10
C SER A 567 -27.46 -12.15 3.11
N PHE A 568 -26.97 -13.38 3.23
CA PHE A 568 -25.86 -13.72 4.12
C PHE A 568 -24.58 -12.92 3.81
N VAL A 569 -24.37 -12.52 2.55
CA VAL A 569 -23.23 -11.69 2.13
C VAL A 569 -23.34 -10.34 2.80
N GLN A 570 -24.54 -9.75 2.75
CA GLN A 570 -24.85 -8.48 3.42
C GLN A 570 -24.68 -8.61 4.94
N ASP A 571 -25.16 -9.69 5.55
CA ASP A 571 -25.06 -9.90 7.01
C ASP A 571 -23.60 -10.05 7.46
N ARG A 572 -22.78 -10.81 6.73
CA ARG A 572 -21.34 -10.92 7.00
C ARG A 572 -20.62 -9.59 6.81
N PHE A 573 -20.97 -8.86 5.75
CA PHE A 573 -20.39 -7.54 5.46
C PHE A 573 -20.72 -6.54 6.57
N ASN A 574 -22.00 -6.42 6.93
CA ASN A 574 -22.47 -5.57 8.03
C ASN A 574 -21.85 -6.00 9.37
N GLY A 575 -21.75 -7.31 9.62
CA GLY A 575 -21.10 -7.84 10.82
C GLY A 575 -19.66 -7.35 10.97
N ARG A 576 -18.89 -7.26 9.88
CA ARG A 576 -17.53 -6.69 9.90
C ARG A 576 -17.55 -5.18 10.06
N VAL A 577 -18.29 -4.47 9.21
CA VAL A 577 -18.34 -3.00 9.20
C VAL A 577 -18.82 -2.44 10.53
N ASN A 578 -19.85 -3.03 11.14
CA ASN A 578 -20.39 -2.60 12.43
C ASN A 578 -19.43 -2.86 13.60
N THR A 579 -18.41 -3.71 13.42
CA THR A 579 -17.37 -3.92 14.45
C THR A 579 -16.31 -2.81 14.40
N TRP A 580 -16.21 -2.07 13.30
CA TRP A 580 -15.28 -0.95 13.18
C TRP A 580 -15.86 0.28 13.85
N SER A 581 -15.16 0.78 14.87
CA SER A 581 -15.53 2.07 15.47
C SER A 581 -15.14 3.18 14.49
N SER A 582 -16.13 3.72 13.77
CA SER A 582 -15.94 4.81 12.81
C SER A 582 -15.37 6.10 13.43
N ARG A 583 -15.45 6.23 14.77
CA ARG A 583 -14.85 7.30 15.57
C ARG A 583 -13.33 7.18 15.71
N LEU A 584 -12.77 5.98 15.58
CA LEU A 584 -11.35 5.71 15.86
C LEU A 584 -10.48 5.61 14.61
N LEU A 585 -11.09 5.73 13.42
CA LEU A 585 -10.43 5.60 12.12
C LEU A 585 -10.48 6.92 11.35
N SER A 586 -9.33 7.33 10.79
CA SER A 586 -9.25 8.37 9.76
C SER A 586 -10.03 7.98 8.48
N LYS A 587 -10.26 8.92 7.54
CA LYS A 587 -10.91 8.58 6.26
C LYS A 587 -10.07 7.56 5.48
N GLU A 588 -8.75 7.73 5.50
CA GLU A 588 -7.78 6.83 4.90
C GLU A 588 -7.82 5.45 5.58
N GLY A 589 -7.86 5.40 6.92
CA GLY A 589 -8.04 4.16 7.67
C GLY A 589 -9.35 3.43 7.32
N LYS A 590 -10.42 4.17 7.06
CA LYS A 590 -11.69 3.60 6.54
C LYS A 590 -11.52 3.07 5.11
N GLU A 591 -10.78 3.77 4.25
CA GLU A 591 -10.52 3.35 2.88
C GLU A 591 -9.81 1.99 2.86
N VAL A 592 -8.76 1.86 3.68
CA VAL A 592 -7.98 0.63 3.80
C VAL A 592 -8.86 -0.52 4.30
N GLN A 593 -9.68 -0.29 5.33
CA GLN A 593 -10.62 -1.32 5.84
C GLN A 593 -11.66 -1.72 4.78
N ILE A 594 -12.17 -0.76 4.00
CA ILE A 594 -13.09 -1.05 2.88
C ILE A 594 -12.39 -1.91 1.83
N LYS A 595 -11.24 -1.47 1.32
CA LYS A 595 -10.53 -2.15 0.22
C LYS A 595 -10.01 -3.53 0.61
N SER A 596 -9.41 -3.66 1.79
CA SER A 596 -8.74 -4.91 2.19
C SER A 596 -9.67 -5.91 2.89
N VAL A 597 -10.68 -5.44 3.63
CA VAL A 597 -11.50 -6.33 4.47
C VAL A 597 -12.96 -6.38 4.02
N ALA A 598 -13.58 -5.24 3.71
CA ALA A 598 -14.98 -5.20 3.32
C ALA A 598 -15.18 -5.81 1.93
N GLN A 599 -14.41 -5.35 0.94
CA GLN A 599 -14.50 -5.79 -0.46
C GLN A 599 -14.15 -7.28 -0.65
N ALA A 600 -13.30 -7.85 0.22
CA ALA A 600 -12.96 -9.27 0.16
C ALA A 600 -14.19 -10.20 0.37
N VAL A 601 -15.18 -9.78 1.17
CA VAL A 601 -16.38 -10.58 1.47
C VAL A 601 -17.23 -10.84 0.23
N PRO A 602 -17.69 -9.81 -0.52
CA PRO A 602 -18.42 -10.05 -1.76
C PRO A 602 -17.50 -10.60 -2.85
N THR A 603 -16.21 -10.25 -2.90
CA THR A 603 -15.27 -10.76 -3.94
C THR A 603 -15.19 -12.29 -3.93
N TYR A 604 -15.13 -12.90 -2.74
CA TYR A 604 -15.16 -14.36 -2.63
C TYR A 604 -16.44 -14.97 -3.24
N VAL A 605 -17.61 -14.37 -2.97
CA VAL A 605 -18.87 -14.87 -3.55
C VAL A 605 -18.95 -14.59 -5.06
N MET A 606 -18.44 -13.43 -5.49
CA MET A 606 -18.38 -13.01 -6.89
C MET A 606 -17.42 -13.84 -7.74
N SER A 607 -16.48 -14.57 -7.11
CA SER A 607 -15.65 -15.54 -7.81
C SER A 607 -16.43 -16.72 -8.38
N CYS A 608 -17.62 -17.02 -7.84
CA CYS A 608 -18.50 -18.08 -8.34
C CYS A 608 -19.82 -17.55 -8.94
N TYR A 609 -20.35 -16.40 -8.47
CA TYR A 609 -21.71 -15.95 -8.81
C TYR A 609 -21.84 -14.45 -9.06
N LEU A 610 -22.75 -14.08 -9.97
CA LEU A 610 -23.20 -12.70 -10.11
C LEU A 610 -24.17 -12.32 -8.98
N LEU A 611 -23.84 -11.26 -8.23
CA LEU A 611 -24.71 -10.75 -7.16
C LEU A 611 -25.88 -9.94 -7.74
N PRO A 612 -27.11 -10.04 -7.16
CA PRO A 612 -28.23 -9.20 -7.57
C PRO A 612 -27.96 -7.72 -7.31
N GLN A 613 -28.45 -6.85 -8.21
CA GLN A 613 -28.29 -5.40 -8.10
C GLN A 613 -28.77 -4.84 -6.74
N GLY A 614 -29.90 -5.37 -6.22
CA GLY A 614 -30.40 -4.97 -4.91
C GLY A 614 -29.46 -5.31 -3.74
N ILE A 615 -28.64 -6.37 -3.85
CA ILE A 615 -27.60 -6.68 -2.86
C ILE A 615 -26.41 -5.75 -3.02
N THR A 616 -25.95 -5.51 -4.26
CA THR A 616 -24.82 -4.58 -4.52
C THR A 616 -25.16 -3.16 -4.09
N ASP A 617 -26.42 -2.71 -4.27
CA ASP A 617 -26.89 -1.41 -3.80
C ASP A 617 -26.88 -1.31 -2.28
N LYS A 618 -27.28 -2.37 -1.56
CA LYS A 618 -27.20 -2.42 -0.10
C LYS A 618 -25.75 -2.41 0.40
N LEU A 619 -24.86 -3.18 -0.23
CA LEU A 619 -23.43 -3.17 0.10
C LEU A 619 -22.79 -1.80 -0.15
N ARG A 620 -23.13 -1.17 -1.28
CA ARG A 620 -22.72 0.20 -1.62
C ARG A 620 -23.25 1.20 -0.59
N SER A 621 -24.51 1.09 -0.20
CA SER A 621 -25.12 1.92 0.85
C SER A 621 -24.39 1.75 2.18
N THR A 622 -24.17 0.53 2.67
CA THR A 622 -23.40 0.30 3.91
C THR A 622 -21.99 0.89 3.82
N THR A 623 -21.30 0.70 2.70
CA THR A 623 -19.94 1.23 2.47
C THR A 623 -19.94 2.75 2.51
N SER A 624 -20.90 3.38 1.82
CA SER A 624 -21.09 4.83 1.81
C SER A 624 -21.41 5.36 3.21
N ASN A 625 -22.33 4.71 3.94
CA ASN A 625 -22.67 5.06 5.33
C ASN A 625 -21.44 5.00 6.23
N PHE A 626 -20.63 3.95 6.12
CA PHE A 626 -19.39 3.82 6.88
C PHE A 626 -18.38 4.91 6.52
N TRP A 627 -18.16 5.16 5.23
CA TRP A 627 -17.24 6.20 4.73
C TRP A 627 -17.61 7.60 5.23
N TRP A 628 -18.90 7.98 5.11
CA TRP A 628 -19.38 9.32 5.45
C TRP A 628 -19.73 9.50 6.92
N SER A 629 -19.89 8.42 7.71
CA SER A 629 -20.12 8.52 9.15
C SER A 629 -18.95 9.23 9.84
N SER A 630 -19.23 10.17 10.75
CA SER A 630 -18.18 10.91 11.48
C SER A 630 -18.21 10.66 12.99
N LYS A 631 -19.33 10.18 13.54
CA LYS A 631 -19.55 9.79 14.95
C LYS A 631 -20.46 8.54 15.04
N GLU A 632 -20.49 7.88 16.20
CA GLU A 632 -21.50 6.85 16.48
C GLU A 632 -22.91 7.46 16.33
N ASN A 633 -23.77 6.81 15.55
CA ASN A 633 -25.13 7.24 15.20
C ASN A 633 -25.28 8.54 14.39
N SER A 634 -24.20 9.17 13.87
CA SER A 634 -24.38 10.24 12.87
C SER A 634 -24.66 9.63 11.50
N ARG A 635 -25.84 9.84 10.92
CA ARG A 635 -26.01 9.71 9.46
C ARG A 635 -25.08 10.77 8.85
N GLY A 636 -23.97 10.33 8.23
CA GLY A 636 -23.15 11.23 7.45
C GLY A 636 -24.03 11.96 6.43
N LEU A 637 -23.66 13.17 6.02
CA LEU A 637 -24.44 13.90 5.02
C LEU A 637 -24.31 13.18 3.68
N HIS A 638 -25.24 12.27 3.41
CA HIS A 638 -25.43 11.65 2.11
C HIS A 638 -26.05 12.71 1.22
N TRP A 639 -25.33 13.16 0.19
CA TRP A 639 -25.89 14.03 -0.83
C TRP A 639 -27.16 13.33 -1.39
N ILE A 640 -28.34 13.95 -1.22
CA ILE A 640 -29.65 13.38 -1.59
C ILE A 640 -29.69 13.05 -3.09
N ALA A 641 -30.40 11.97 -3.46
CA ALA A 641 -30.60 11.58 -4.85
C ALA A 641 -31.30 12.70 -5.64
N TRP A 642 -30.79 12.98 -6.84
CA TRP A 642 -31.27 14.08 -7.68
C TRP A 642 -32.77 13.98 -8.01
N ASP A 643 -33.30 12.77 -8.14
CA ASP A 643 -34.72 12.54 -8.45
C ASP A 643 -35.66 13.11 -7.37
N GLU A 644 -35.32 12.98 -6.09
CA GLU A 644 -36.13 13.55 -5.00
C GLU A 644 -36.02 15.09 -4.94
N ILE A 645 -34.83 15.64 -5.21
CA ILE A 645 -34.63 17.10 -5.34
C ILE A 645 -35.43 17.65 -6.52
N SER A 646 -35.45 16.90 -7.63
CA SER A 646 -36.14 17.30 -8.86
C SER A 646 -37.66 17.42 -8.68
N ARG A 647 -38.29 16.64 -7.79
CA ARG A 647 -39.73 16.73 -7.48
C ARG A 647 -40.10 18.08 -6.86
N VAL A 648 -39.28 18.56 -5.93
CA VAL A 648 -39.46 19.87 -5.29
C VAL A 648 -39.27 20.99 -6.31
N LEU A 649 -38.23 20.90 -7.15
CA LEU A 649 -37.98 21.88 -8.21
C LEU A 649 -39.08 21.87 -9.28
N ARG A 650 -39.58 20.70 -9.68
CA ARG A 650 -40.69 20.53 -10.62
C ARG A 650 -41.96 21.19 -10.08
N GLY A 651 -42.36 20.86 -8.85
CA GLY A 651 -43.57 21.43 -8.24
C GLY A 651 -43.53 22.95 -8.11
N ARG A 652 -42.34 23.51 -7.83
CA ARG A 652 -42.18 24.96 -7.61
C ARG A 652 -41.95 25.77 -8.89
N TYR A 653 -41.19 25.25 -9.85
CA TYR A 653 -40.65 26.05 -10.95
C TYR A 653 -41.15 25.64 -12.35
N TYR A 654 -41.50 24.37 -12.58
CA TYR A 654 -41.89 23.86 -13.91
C TYR A 654 -42.96 22.76 -13.81
N ASN A 655 -44.06 23.05 -13.12
CA ASN A 655 -45.15 22.09 -12.97
C ASN A 655 -45.88 21.89 -14.32
N GLY A 656 -46.04 20.63 -14.75
CA GLY A 656 -46.69 20.26 -16.01
C GLY A 656 -45.98 20.73 -17.30
N THR A 657 -44.75 21.24 -17.20
CA THR A 657 -44.00 21.88 -18.32
C THR A 657 -42.53 21.46 -18.31
N SER A 658 -41.79 21.80 -19.36
CA SER A 658 -40.34 21.54 -19.43
C SER A 658 -39.52 22.69 -18.80
N PRO A 659 -38.43 22.39 -18.06
CA PRO A 659 -37.49 23.42 -17.60
C PRO A 659 -36.74 24.11 -18.76
N LEU A 660 -36.85 23.58 -19.99
CA LEU A 660 -36.29 24.19 -21.20
C LEU A 660 -37.19 25.25 -21.82
N GLU A 661 -38.46 25.34 -21.42
CA GLU A 661 -39.37 26.40 -21.89
C GLU A 661 -39.05 27.73 -21.19
N ASP A 662 -39.22 28.85 -21.90
CA ASP A 662 -39.02 30.17 -21.31
C ASP A 662 -40.25 30.61 -20.53
N ARG A 663 -40.08 30.75 -19.20
CA ARG A 663 -41.13 31.18 -18.28
C ARG A 663 -40.61 32.22 -17.30
N ARG A 664 -41.43 33.24 -17.04
CA ARG A 664 -41.18 34.19 -15.95
C ARG A 664 -41.51 33.54 -14.60
N ILE A 665 -40.49 33.39 -13.75
CA ILE A 665 -40.62 32.87 -12.38
C ILE A 665 -40.41 34.02 -11.41
N TYR A 666 -41.41 34.30 -10.58
CA TYR A 666 -41.31 35.30 -9.52
C TYR A 666 -40.55 34.71 -8.31
N SER A 667 -39.44 35.34 -7.91
CA SER A 667 -38.59 34.95 -6.76
C SER A 667 -37.96 33.53 -6.83
N PRO A 668 -37.02 33.29 -7.77
CA PRO A 668 -36.32 32.02 -7.89
C PRO A 668 -35.27 31.83 -6.77
N SER A 669 -35.17 30.61 -6.25
CA SER A 669 -34.13 30.24 -5.28
C SER A 669 -32.74 30.35 -5.90
N TYR A 670 -31.71 30.56 -5.08
CA TYR A 670 -30.32 30.56 -5.53
C TYR A 670 -29.93 29.27 -6.24
N GLY A 671 -30.42 28.12 -5.77
CA GLY A 671 -30.20 26.82 -6.43
C GLY A 671 -30.82 26.76 -7.82
N TRP A 672 -32.05 27.24 -7.99
CA TRP A 672 -32.72 27.29 -9.30
C TRP A 672 -32.02 28.23 -10.27
N ARG A 673 -31.63 29.43 -9.82
CA ARG A 673 -30.86 30.40 -10.62
C ARG A 673 -29.55 29.80 -11.13
N SER A 674 -28.82 29.10 -10.26
CA SER A 674 -27.56 28.44 -10.60
C SER A 674 -27.74 27.33 -11.65
N MET A 675 -28.85 26.58 -11.56
CA MET A 675 -29.15 25.52 -12.53
C MET A 675 -29.58 26.07 -13.89
N MET A 676 -30.39 27.14 -13.91
CA MET A 676 -30.84 27.80 -15.15
C MET A 676 -29.70 28.51 -15.89
N ALA A 677 -28.62 28.88 -15.20
CA ALA A 677 -27.42 29.40 -15.86
C ALA A 677 -26.80 28.41 -16.87
N ALA A 678 -27.02 27.10 -16.70
CA ALA A 678 -26.56 26.07 -17.64
C ALA A 678 -27.52 25.82 -18.82
N LYS A 679 -28.74 26.39 -18.79
CA LYS A 679 -29.78 26.17 -19.81
C LYS A 679 -29.33 26.56 -21.23
N PRO A 680 -28.72 27.74 -21.48
CA PRO A 680 -28.32 28.13 -22.84
C PRO A 680 -27.28 27.19 -23.46
N LEU A 681 -26.29 26.76 -22.65
CA LEU A 681 -25.29 25.78 -23.06
C LEU A 681 -25.95 24.45 -23.43
N LEU A 682 -26.86 23.96 -22.57
CA LEU A 682 -27.56 22.71 -22.83
C LEU A 682 -28.39 22.82 -24.13
N MET A 683 -29.10 23.92 -24.35
CA MET A 683 -29.87 24.13 -25.58
C MET A 683 -28.98 24.14 -26.84
N SER A 684 -27.76 24.65 -26.76
CA SER A 684 -26.84 24.69 -27.92
C SER A 684 -26.36 23.31 -28.40
N GLY A 685 -26.37 22.28 -27.54
CA GLY A 685 -25.97 20.92 -27.91
C GLY A 685 -27.12 19.93 -28.05
N LEU A 686 -28.36 20.36 -27.78
CA LEU A 686 -29.55 19.53 -27.92
C LEU A 686 -30.14 19.63 -29.33
N ARG A 687 -30.49 18.46 -29.89
CA ARG A 687 -31.28 18.33 -31.12
C ARG A 687 -32.64 17.73 -30.79
N LYS A 688 -33.70 18.16 -31.46
CA LYS A 688 -35.00 17.47 -31.40
C LYS A 688 -34.92 16.12 -32.13
N THR A 689 -35.47 15.08 -31.52
CA THR A 689 -35.72 13.80 -32.18
C THR A 689 -37.16 13.73 -32.64
N ILE A 690 -37.37 13.44 -33.93
CA ILE A 690 -38.69 13.34 -34.51
C ILE A 690 -39.25 11.94 -34.28
N GLY A 691 -40.29 11.85 -33.46
CA GLY A 691 -41.08 10.65 -33.23
C GLY A 691 -42.36 10.68 -34.07
N THR A 692 -43.35 11.45 -33.62
CA THR A 692 -44.61 11.71 -34.34
C THR A 692 -44.59 13.02 -35.13
N GLY A 693 -43.65 13.91 -34.86
CA GLY A 693 -43.55 15.24 -35.47
C GLY A 693 -44.57 16.26 -34.94
N GLN A 694 -45.41 15.86 -33.98
CA GLN A 694 -46.47 16.71 -33.40
C GLN A 694 -45.95 17.77 -32.42
N GLY A 695 -44.78 17.53 -31.83
CA GLY A 695 -44.18 18.38 -30.79
C GLY A 695 -42.99 19.19 -31.28
N THR A 696 -42.76 19.22 -32.61
CA THR A 696 -41.61 19.90 -33.21
C THR A 696 -42.04 20.89 -34.28
N ARG A 697 -41.71 22.17 -34.08
CA ARG A 697 -41.95 23.24 -35.06
C ARG A 697 -40.81 23.30 -36.08
N VAL A 698 -41.19 23.32 -37.36
CA VAL A 698 -40.26 23.16 -38.49
C VAL A 698 -39.21 24.26 -38.54
N TRP A 699 -39.63 25.51 -38.35
CA TRP A 699 -38.78 26.70 -38.57
C TRP A 699 -38.20 27.33 -37.30
N SER A 700 -38.57 26.84 -36.12
CA SER A 700 -38.16 27.46 -34.83
C SER A 700 -37.45 26.52 -33.87
N GLU A 701 -37.38 25.22 -34.15
CA GLU A 701 -36.66 24.26 -33.33
C GLU A 701 -35.60 23.50 -34.16
N PRO A 702 -34.39 23.25 -33.63
CA PRO A 702 -33.32 22.59 -34.39
C PRO A 702 -33.49 21.06 -34.40
N TRP A 703 -33.95 20.52 -35.53
CA TRP A 703 -34.23 19.09 -35.70
C TRP A 703 -33.45 18.42 -36.84
N VAL A 704 -32.77 19.18 -37.70
CA VAL A 704 -31.96 18.62 -38.80
C VAL A 704 -30.62 18.09 -38.26
N PRO A 705 -30.23 16.85 -38.60
CA PRO A 705 -29.02 16.21 -38.09
C PRO A 705 -27.77 16.66 -38.87
N ASP A 706 -27.23 17.83 -38.52
CA ASP A 706 -25.95 18.35 -39.02
C ASP A 706 -24.87 18.33 -37.90
N SER A 707 -23.63 18.72 -38.21
CA SER A 707 -22.50 18.83 -37.26
C SER A 707 -22.87 19.60 -35.99
N THR A 708 -23.67 20.65 -36.13
CA THR A 708 -24.49 21.25 -35.07
C THR A 708 -25.96 21.18 -35.45
N ALA A 709 -26.81 20.77 -34.52
CA ALA A 709 -28.26 20.76 -34.71
C ALA A 709 -28.75 22.14 -35.16
N ARG A 710 -29.41 22.20 -36.31
CA ARG A 710 -29.85 23.46 -36.90
C ARG A 710 -31.27 23.39 -37.45
N LEU A 711 -31.80 24.56 -37.78
CA LEU A 711 -33.04 24.71 -38.51
C LEU A 711 -32.84 24.23 -39.96
N PRO A 712 -33.89 23.67 -40.59
CA PRO A 712 -33.86 23.36 -42.01
C PRO A 712 -33.79 24.64 -42.85
N ARG A 713 -33.10 24.55 -43.99
CA ARG A 713 -33.08 25.59 -45.03
C ARG A 713 -34.36 25.48 -45.86
N PRO A 714 -35.11 26.58 -46.07
CA PRO A 714 -36.28 26.57 -46.96
C PRO A 714 -35.85 26.39 -48.41
N ALA A 715 -36.74 25.85 -49.25
CA ALA A 715 -36.56 25.88 -50.70
C ALA A 715 -36.59 27.32 -51.24
N ASP A 716 -35.91 27.59 -52.35
CA ASP A 716 -35.69 28.95 -52.86
C ASP A 716 -36.98 29.74 -53.17
N HIS A 717 -38.08 29.05 -53.43
CA HIS A 717 -39.39 29.63 -53.71
C HIS A 717 -40.24 29.91 -52.46
N ILE A 718 -39.78 29.53 -51.27
CA ILE A 718 -40.48 29.77 -50.00
C ILE A 718 -40.08 31.15 -49.46
N VAL A 719 -40.93 32.14 -49.70
CA VAL A 719 -40.73 33.53 -49.24
C VAL A 719 -41.21 33.74 -47.80
N TYR A 720 -42.21 32.98 -47.34
CA TYR A 720 -42.80 33.11 -46.01
C TYR A 720 -42.77 31.79 -45.22
N ARG A 721 -42.24 31.84 -43.99
CA ARG A 721 -42.13 30.68 -43.09
C ARG A 721 -43.28 30.68 -42.08
N LEU A 722 -44.17 29.70 -42.17
CA LEU A 722 -45.29 29.53 -41.25
C LEU A 722 -44.79 29.13 -39.85
N PRO A 723 -44.86 30.00 -38.82
CA PRO A 723 -44.21 29.75 -37.52
C PRO A 723 -44.76 28.55 -36.74
N GLN A 724 -45.99 28.13 -37.07
CA GLN A 724 -46.70 27.02 -36.43
C GLN A 724 -46.67 25.73 -37.25
N LEU A 725 -45.95 25.70 -38.38
CA LEU A 725 -45.83 24.50 -39.20
C LEU A 725 -45.09 23.41 -38.39
N LEU A 726 -45.73 22.25 -38.26
CA LEU A 726 -45.21 21.11 -37.51
C LEU A 726 -44.54 20.09 -38.44
N VAL A 727 -43.56 19.37 -37.92
CA VAL A 727 -42.85 18.34 -38.69
C VAL A 727 -43.80 17.22 -39.10
N GLN A 728 -44.87 16.97 -38.33
CA GLN A 728 -45.91 16.00 -38.68
C GLN A 728 -46.51 16.25 -40.07
N SER A 729 -46.61 17.50 -40.53
CA SER A 729 -47.17 17.82 -41.85
C SER A 729 -46.37 17.22 -43.01
N PHE A 730 -45.13 16.79 -42.77
CA PHE A 730 -44.25 16.13 -43.73
C PHE A 730 -44.17 14.60 -43.54
N ILE A 731 -44.99 14.04 -42.64
CA ILE A 731 -45.05 12.60 -42.36
C ILE A 731 -46.41 12.07 -42.81
N ARG A 732 -46.39 11.09 -43.69
CA ARG A 732 -47.61 10.44 -44.18
C ARG A 732 -48.30 9.66 -43.06
N ASN A 733 -49.59 9.93 -42.84
CA ASN A 733 -50.35 9.36 -41.74
C ASN A 733 -50.59 7.85 -41.88
N ASP A 734 -50.66 7.34 -43.10
CA ASP A 734 -50.93 5.94 -43.50
C ASP A 734 -49.67 5.07 -43.43
N THR A 735 -48.57 5.52 -44.02
CA THR A 735 -47.31 4.76 -44.17
C THR A 735 -46.31 5.01 -43.05
N LYS A 736 -46.46 6.12 -42.30
CA LYS A 736 -45.50 6.60 -41.29
C LYS A 736 -44.10 6.82 -41.87
N GLU A 737 -44.06 7.25 -43.13
CA GLU A 737 -42.85 7.61 -43.88
C GLU A 737 -42.87 9.10 -44.24
N TRP A 738 -41.71 9.64 -44.59
CA TRP A 738 -41.58 11.03 -45.03
C TRP A 738 -42.30 11.23 -46.38
N ASP A 739 -43.04 12.33 -46.50
CA ASP A 739 -43.61 12.76 -47.77
C ASP A 739 -42.53 13.43 -48.62
N ILE A 740 -41.87 12.66 -49.47
CA ILE A 740 -40.75 13.10 -50.31
C ILE A 740 -41.15 14.29 -51.20
N GLN A 741 -42.39 14.32 -51.70
CA GLN A 741 -42.86 15.39 -52.56
C GLN A 741 -42.98 16.71 -51.80
N LEU A 742 -43.56 16.68 -50.59
CA LEU A 742 -43.62 17.85 -49.72
C LEU A 742 -42.23 18.28 -49.23
N LEU A 743 -41.30 17.33 -49.02
CA LEU A 743 -39.93 17.67 -48.63
C LEU A 743 -39.21 18.46 -49.74
N HIS A 744 -39.34 18.05 -51.01
CA HIS A 744 -38.79 18.78 -52.16
C HIS A 744 -39.43 20.15 -52.37
N GLN A 745 -40.68 20.32 -51.96
CA GLN A 745 -41.38 21.60 -52.06
C GLN A 745 -40.96 22.58 -50.96
N PHE A 746 -40.73 22.13 -49.71
CA PHE A 746 -40.51 23.05 -48.60
C PHE A 746 -39.05 23.22 -48.17
N PHE A 747 -38.18 22.26 -48.48
CA PHE A 747 -36.79 22.25 -48.00
C PHE A 747 -35.77 22.33 -49.13
N HIS A 748 -34.61 22.92 -48.83
CA HIS A 748 -33.48 22.98 -49.74
C HIS A 748 -32.96 21.56 -50.06
N PRO A 749 -32.57 21.24 -51.31
CA PRO A 749 -32.16 19.90 -51.74
C PRO A 749 -31.12 19.22 -50.82
N ASP A 750 -30.11 19.96 -50.37
CA ASP A 750 -29.08 19.45 -49.43
C ASP A 750 -29.61 18.94 -48.08
N ASP A 751 -30.73 19.47 -47.60
CA ASP A 751 -31.29 19.10 -46.28
C ASP A 751 -32.18 17.85 -46.38
N ILE A 752 -32.67 17.52 -47.58
CA ILE A 752 -33.57 16.40 -47.81
C ILE A 752 -32.91 15.05 -47.46
N PRO A 753 -31.68 14.73 -47.90
CA PRO A 753 -31.00 13.50 -47.49
C PRO A 753 -30.82 13.37 -45.96
N LEU A 754 -30.57 14.49 -45.28
CA LEU A 754 -30.41 14.52 -43.82
C LEU A 754 -31.73 14.25 -43.10
N ILE A 755 -32.84 14.80 -43.63
CA ILE A 755 -34.20 14.57 -43.11
C ILE A 755 -34.63 13.12 -43.34
N LEU A 756 -34.42 12.59 -44.56
CA LEU A 756 -34.73 11.19 -44.88
C LEU A 756 -33.94 10.19 -44.03
N GLY A 757 -32.74 10.57 -43.57
CA GLY A 757 -31.94 9.78 -42.63
C GLY A 757 -32.54 9.66 -41.22
N LEU A 758 -33.55 10.46 -40.86
CA LEU A 758 -34.22 10.39 -39.57
C LEU A 758 -35.24 9.25 -39.55
N LYS A 759 -35.12 8.35 -38.56
CA LYS A 759 -36.11 7.26 -38.34
C LYS A 759 -37.35 7.78 -37.64
N ILE A 760 -38.48 7.76 -38.35
CA ILE A 760 -39.81 8.05 -37.79
C ILE A 760 -40.27 6.87 -36.91
N SER A 761 -40.95 7.18 -35.79
CA SER A 761 -41.45 6.15 -34.87
C SER A 761 -42.69 5.43 -35.44
N ARG A 762 -42.61 4.10 -35.61
CA ARG A 762 -43.77 3.25 -35.96
C ARG A 762 -44.75 3.04 -34.80
N SER A 763 -44.33 3.28 -33.56
CA SER A 763 -45.08 3.02 -32.31
C SER A 763 -45.59 4.30 -31.61
N SER A 764 -45.78 5.40 -32.36
CA SER A 764 -46.31 6.69 -31.87
C SER A 764 -45.60 7.27 -30.63
N VAL A 765 -44.27 7.12 -30.55
CA VAL A 765 -43.44 7.72 -29.50
C VAL A 765 -43.39 9.24 -29.68
N PRO A 766 -43.59 10.05 -28.61
CA PRO A 766 -43.54 11.50 -28.71
C PRO A 766 -42.15 12.01 -29.11
N ASP A 767 -42.11 13.21 -29.69
CA ASP A 767 -40.85 13.90 -29.99
C ASP A 767 -40.04 14.15 -28.72
N GLY A 768 -38.72 14.12 -28.84
CA GLY A 768 -37.79 14.14 -27.70
C GLY A 768 -36.55 14.98 -27.96
N TYR A 769 -35.55 14.85 -27.10
CA TYR A 769 -34.26 15.51 -27.26
C TYR A 769 -33.12 14.50 -27.25
N VAL A 770 -32.10 14.78 -28.06
CA VAL A 770 -30.86 14.01 -28.13
C VAL A 770 -29.66 14.94 -28.07
N TRP A 771 -28.57 14.48 -27.47
CA TRP A 771 -27.32 15.22 -27.39
C TRP A 771 -26.47 15.01 -28.65
N ASN A 772 -26.25 16.07 -29.43
CA ASN A 772 -25.64 15.97 -30.77
C ASN A 772 -24.15 15.56 -30.72
N HIS A 773 -23.46 15.80 -29.59
CA HIS A 773 -22.01 15.56 -29.46
C HIS A 773 -21.65 14.13 -28.98
N THR A 774 -22.60 13.20 -28.99
CA THR A 774 -22.35 11.80 -28.62
C THR A 774 -23.06 10.84 -29.58
N LYS A 775 -22.39 9.76 -29.98
CA LYS A 775 -23.00 8.72 -30.82
C LYS A 775 -24.19 8.01 -30.15
N SER A 776 -24.19 7.93 -28.82
CA SER A 776 -25.31 7.37 -28.04
C SER A 776 -26.47 8.35 -27.89
N GLY A 777 -26.26 9.64 -28.17
CA GLY A 777 -27.25 10.69 -27.98
C GLY A 777 -27.51 11.07 -26.53
N VAL A 778 -26.77 10.52 -25.57
CA VAL A 778 -26.96 10.74 -24.14
C VAL A 778 -26.06 11.87 -23.65
N TYR A 779 -26.66 12.92 -23.09
CA TYR A 779 -25.92 13.99 -22.45
C TYR A 779 -25.13 13.48 -21.24
N SER A 780 -23.86 13.87 -21.16
CA SER A 780 -23.05 13.74 -19.95
C SER A 780 -22.49 15.11 -19.55
N VAL A 781 -22.20 15.29 -18.26
CA VAL A 781 -21.57 16.53 -17.77
C VAL A 781 -20.24 16.79 -18.49
N LYS A 782 -19.45 15.73 -18.75
CA LYS A 782 -18.20 15.83 -19.51
C LYS A 782 -18.43 16.44 -20.90
N THR A 783 -19.35 15.86 -21.67
CA THR A 783 -19.63 16.32 -23.04
C THR A 783 -20.27 17.71 -23.08
N GLY A 784 -20.99 18.10 -22.02
CA GLY A 784 -21.45 19.48 -21.85
C GLY A 784 -20.32 20.48 -21.60
N TYR A 785 -19.33 20.11 -20.78
CA TYR A 785 -18.12 20.91 -20.58
C TYR A 785 -17.23 20.96 -21.82
N ASP A 786 -17.15 19.87 -22.59
CA ASP A 786 -16.44 19.85 -23.87
C ASP A 786 -17.06 20.88 -24.83
N LEU A 787 -18.39 20.88 -24.98
CA LEU A 787 -19.13 21.88 -25.76
C LEU A 787 -18.91 23.31 -25.22
N PHE A 788 -19.03 23.50 -23.90
CA PHE A 788 -18.80 24.82 -23.30
C PHE A 788 -17.40 25.34 -23.60
N SER A 789 -16.41 24.47 -23.49
CA SER A 789 -15.01 24.81 -23.76
C SER A 789 -14.83 25.18 -25.23
N SER A 790 -15.37 24.39 -26.17
CA SER A 790 -15.29 24.69 -27.60
C SER A 790 -16.01 25.98 -28.00
N THR A 791 -17.17 26.28 -27.40
CA THR A 791 -17.93 27.51 -27.66
C THR A 791 -17.26 28.74 -27.04
N LYS A 792 -16.61 28.59 -25.89
CA LYS A 792 -15.83 29.68 -25.27
C LYS A 792 -14.57 29.99 -26.09
N LEU A 793 -13.91 28.94 -26.59
CA LEU A 793 -12.76 29.00 -27.51
C LEU A 793 -13.05 29.74 -28.83
N SER A 794 -14.32 29.79 -29.28
CA SER A 794 -14.72 30.45 -30.52
C SER A 794 -15.22 31.90 -30.34
N LEU A 795 -15.54 32.34 -29.12
CA LEU A 795 -15.96 33.72 -28.81
C LEU A 795 -14.83 34.61 -28.28
N THR A 796 -13.72 34.01 -27.82
CA THR A 796 -12.49 34.73 -27.47
C THR A 796 -11.48 34.56 -28.59
N GLN A 797 -11.42 35.57 -29.46
CA GLN A 797 -10.21 35.90 -30.18
C GLN A 797 -9.06 36.00 -29.14
N GLU A 798 -7.95 35.31 -29.42
CA GLU A 798 -6.81 34.98 -28.54
C GLU A 798 -7.00 33.81 -27.55
N MET A 799 -6.64 32.61 -28.01
CA MET A 799 -6.39 31.44 -27.16
C MET A 799 -5.17 31.67 -26.26
N VAL A 800 -5.38 31.98 -24.99
CA VAL A 800 -4.42 31.61 -23.95
C VAL A 800 -4.77 30.18 -23.50
N LEU A 801 -4.12 29.18 -24.08
CA LEU A 801 -4.15 27.80 -23.59
C LEU A 801 -3.54 27.77 -22.17
N GLU A 802 -4.38 27.75 -21.13
CA GLU A 802 -3.88 27.51 -19.77
C GLU A 802 -3.25 26.10 -19.70
N PRO A 803 -2.02 25.94 -19.17
CA PRO A 803 -1.35 24.65 -19.13
C PRO A 803 -2.07 23.66 -18.18
N SER A 804 -2.08 22.38 -18.56
CA SER A 804 -2.69 21.31 -17.76
C SER A 804 -2.06 21.18 -16.37
N ILE A 805 -2.89 21.25 -15.32
CA ILE A 805 -2.47 21.06 -13.92
C ILE A 805 -2.34 19.58 -13.52
N THR A 806 -2.63 18.62 -14.41
CA THR A 806 -2.61 17.18 -14.08
C THR A 806 -1.23 16.72 -13.60
N ARG A 807 -0.16 17.22 -14.24
CA ARG A 807 1.22 16.95 -13.79
C ARG A 807 1.45 17.51 -12.38
N LEU A 808 0.98 18.72 -12.10
CA LEU A 808 1.11 19.36 -10.78
C LEU A 808 0.33 18.59 -9.69
N GLN A 809 -0.88 18.13 -9.99
CA GLN A 809 -1.69 17.28 -9.09
C GLN A 809 -1.04 15.93 -8.81
N SER A 810 -0.42 15.32 -9.83
CA SER A 810 0.30 14.04 -9.66
C SER A 810 1.50 14.17 -8.71
N LYS A 811 2.24 15.29 -8.78
CA LYS A 811 3.37 15.59 -7.91
C LYS A 811 3.00 15.60 -6.43
N VAL A 812 1.78 16.02 -6.07
CA VAL A 812 1.30 16.04 -4.68
C VAL A 812 1.45 14.69 -3.98
N TRP A 813 1.18 13.60 -4.71
CA TRP A 813 1.19 12.26 -4.13
C TRP A 813 2.60 11.72 -3.92
N THR A 814 3.59 12.27 -4.63
CA THR A 814 5.02 11.89 -4.55
C THR A 814 5.76 12.51 -3.36
N ILE A 815 5.19 13.54 -2.72
CA ILE A 815 5.82 14.26 -1.60
C ILE A 815 6.02 13.35 -0.38
N LYS A 816 7.10 13.53 0.39
CA LYS A 816 7.32 12.83 1.67
C LYS A 816 6.61 13.57 2.81
N ALA A 817 5.30 13.40 2.94
CA ALA A 817 4.50 14.02 4.01
C ALA A 817 3.32 13.15 4.47
N PRO A 818 2.70 13.41 5.65
CA PRO A 818 1.46 12.77 6.06
C PRO A 818 0.36 12.83 5.00
N SER A 819 -0.38 11.72 4.79
CA SER A 819 -1.44 11.64 3.78
C SER A 819 -2.52 12.72 3.92
N LYS A 820 -2.86 13.13 5.15
CA LYS A 820 -3.79 14.24 5.43
C LYS A 820 -3.34 15.56 4.77
N MET A 821 -2.03 15.82 4.73
CA MET A 821 -1.46 17.04 4.15
C MET A 821 -1.39 16.93 2.62
N LYS A 822 -1.05 15.75 2.08
CA LYS A 822 -1.13 15.49 0.63
C LYS A 822 -2.54 15.74 0.10
N HIS A 823 -3.55 15.20 0.77
CA HIS A 823 -4.94 15.40 0.38
C HIS A 823 -5.34 16.89 0.43
N PHE A 824 -4.89 17.62 1.46
CA PHE A 824 -5.12 19.07 1.56
C PHE A 824 -4.47 19.84 0.40
N LEU A 825 -3.20 19.58 0.08
CA LEU A 825 -2.50 20.21 -1.04
C LEU A 825 -3.19 19.90 -2.38
N TRP A 826 -3.65 18.66 -2.57
CA TRP A 826 -4.43 18.27 -3.74
C TRP A 826 -5.75 19.05 -3.83
N GLN A 827 -6.46 19.22 -2.72
CA GLN A 827 -7.68 20.04 -2.69
C GLN A 827 -7.38 21.52 -2.99
N ALA A 828 -6.25 22.05 -2.52
CA ALA A 828 -5.84 23.43 -2.74
C ALA A 828 -5.55 23.69 -4.23
N ILE A 829 -4.74 22.84 -4.87
CA ILE A 829 -4.41 22.92 -6.30
C ILE A 829 -5.63 22.65 -7.18
N SER A 830 -6.54 21.78 -6.75
CA SER A 830 -7.77 21.46 -7.50
C SER A 830 -8.89 22.49 -7.29
N GLY A 831 -8.66 23.58 -6.55
CA GLY A 831 -9.67 24.60 -6.26
C GLY A 831 -10.88 24.09 -5.48
N CYS A 832 -10.72 22.97 -4.76
CA CYS A 832 -11.79 22.29 -4.02
C CYS A 832 -11.91 22.73 -2.56
N VAL A 833 -10.98 23.57 -2.08
CA VAL A 833 -11.03 24.15 -0.73
C VAL A 833 -12.14 25.20 -0.67
N ALA A 834 -12.96 25.16 0.38
CA ALA A 834 -14.06 26.09 0.58
C ALA A 834 -13.55 27.49 1.01
N THR A 835 -13.12 28.30 0.05
CA THR A 835 -12.73 29.71 0.26
C THR A 835 -13.93 30.64 0.04
N ALA A 836 -13.88 31.88 0.52
CA ALA A 836 -15.02 32.81 0.37
C ALA A 836 -15.28 33.11 -1.11
N GLU A 837 -14.23 33.26 -1.92
CA GLU A 837 -14.32 33.36 -3.38
C GLU A 837 -15.09 32.18 -4.01
N ARG A 838 -14.75 30.94 -3.62
CA ARG A 838 -15.40 29.73 -4.15
C ARG A 838 -16.84 29.59 -3.65
N LEU A 839 -17.12 30.03 -2.43
CA LEU A 839 -18.47 30.06 -1.87
C LEU A 839 -19.35 31.10 -2.59
N THR A 840 -18.83 32.30 -2.86
CA THR A 840 -19.56 33.33 -3.62
C THR A 840 -19.73 32.96 -5.09
N TYR A 841 -18.71 32.37 -5.73
CA TYR A 841 -18.82 31.82 -7.09
C TYR A 841 -19.92 30.76 -7.19
N ARG A 842 -20.13 29.97 -6.12
CA ARG A 842 -21.21 28.97 -6.02
C ARG A 842 -22.53 29.56 -5.49
N HIS A 843 -22.63 30.87 -5.35
CA HIS A 843 -23.80 31.59 -4.81
C HIS A 843 -24.20 31.17 -3.38
N LEU A 844 -23.25 30.72 -2.57
CA LEU A 844 -23.44 30.26 -1.17
C LEU A 844 -23.03 31.31 -0.12
N GLY A 845 -22.43 32.44 -0.52
CA GLY A 845 -21.99 33.50 0.40
C GLY A 845 -22.05 34.88 -0.25
N THR A 846 -22.31 35.90 0.56
CA THR A 846 -22.45 37.31 0.13
C THR A 846 -21.15 38.11 0.23
N ASP A 847 -20.24 37.72 1.13
CA ASP A 847 -18.99 38.41 1.39
C ASP A 847 -17.77 37.63 0.86
N ARG A 848 -16.88 38.33 0.14
CA ARG A 848 -15.62 37.81 -0.41
C ARG A 848 -14.40 38.16 0.44
N SER A 849 -14.59 38.94 1.50
CA SER A 849 -13.51 39.49 2.33
C SER A 849 -12.74 38.44 3.13
N CYS A 850 -11.50 38.77 3.51
CA CYS A 850 -10.66 37.93 4.34
C CYS A 850 -10.75 38.35 5.84
N PRO A 851 -11.28 37.52 6.75
CA PRO A 851 -11.49 37.88 8.16
C PRO A 851 -10.19 37.92 9.01
N ARG A 852 -9.01 37.86 8.38
CA ARG A 852 -7.71 38.03 9.05
C ARG A 852 -7.02 39.34 8.68
N CYS A 853 -7.29 39.88 7.50
CA CYS A 853 -6.61 41.09 6.99
C CYS A 853 -7.55 42.05 6.26
N ASP A 854 -8.85 41.80 6.31
CA ASP A 854 -9.93 42.56 5.69
C ASP A 854 -9.76 42.82 4.18
N GLY A 855 -8.94 42.00 3.51
CA GLY A 855 -8.67 42.11 2.07
C GLY A 855 -9.89 41.72 1.21
N PRO A 856 -10.00 42.23 -0.03
CA PRO A 856 -11.22 42.19 -0.85
C PRO A 856 -11.59 40.82 -1.42
N VAL A 857 -10.62 39.91 -1.63
CA VAL A 857 -10.86 38.57 -2.20
C VAL A 857 -10.07 37.51 -1.46
N LYS A 858 -10.79 36.57 -0.85
CA LYS A 858 -10.20 35.41 -0.16
C LYS A 858 -10.08 34.20 -1.09
N SER A 859 -9.07 34.21 -1.96
CA SER A 859 -8.67 33.06 -2.77
C SER A 859 -7.83 32.06 -1.97
N ILE A 860 -7.61 30.85 -2.50
CA ILE A 860 -6.70 29.88 -1.85
C ILE A 860 -5.24 30.37 -1.88
N ASN A 861 -4.85 31.10 -2.93
CA ASN A 861 -3.53 31.72 -3.01
C ASN A 861 -3.38 32.78 -1.92
N HIS A 862 -4.37 33.67 -1.81
CA HIS A 862 -4.39 34.68 -0.75
C HIS A 862 -4.23 34.04 0.63
N LEU A 863 -4.99 32.98 0.92
CA LEU A 863 -4.95 32.33 2.23
C LEU A 863 -3.62 31.67 2.59
N LEU A 864 -2.92 31.10 1.60
CA LEU A 864 -1.68 30.36 1.84
C LEU A 864 -0.42 31.21 1.64
N PHE A 865 -0.49 32.28 0.85
CA PHE A 865 0.70 32.95 0.31
C PHE A 865 0.67 34.48 0.43
N GLU A 866 -0.47 35.15 0.24
CA GLU A 866 -0.51 36.63 0.16
C GLU A 866 -1.09 37.31 1.42
N CYS A 867 -1.83 36.57 2.25
CA CYS A 867 -2.39 37.12 3.48
C CYS A 867 -1.24 37.57 4.40
N PRO A 868 -1.28 38.76 5.02
CA PRO A 868 -0.13 39.30 5.79
C PRO A 868 0.48 38.32 6.82
N PRO A 869 -0.31 37.58 7.62
CA PRO A 869 0.25 36.55 8.51
C PRO A 869 0.90 35.37 7.76
N ALA A 870 0.38 34.99 6.59
CA ALA A 870 0.96 33.93 5.76
C ALA A 870 2.26 34.38 5.08
N LEU A 871 2.31 35.63 4.56
CA LEU A 871 3.53 36.26 4.05
C LEU A 871 4.63 36.28 5.11
N GLN A 872 4.28 36.64 6.35
CA GLN A 872 5.22 36.63 7.47
C GLN A 872 5.74 35.22 7.76
N VAL A 873 4.89 34.19 7.74
CA VAL A 873 5.34 32.80 7.92
C VAL A 873 6.35 32.39 6.83
N TRP A 874 6.10 32.75 5.57
CA TRP A 874 7.04 32.45 4.47
C TRP A 874 8.33 33.26 4.56
N ALA A 875 8.25 34.54 4.92
CA ALA A 875 9.42 35.41 5.09
C ALA A 875 10.32 34.99 6.26
N LEU A 876 9.74 34.38 7.29
CA LEU A 876 10.45 33.83 8.44
C LEU A 876 10.97 32.39 8.19
N SER A 877 10.56 31.75 7.09
CA SER A 877 10.95 30.38 6.75
C SER A 877 12.26 30.34 5.98
N ASP A 878 12.84 29.14 5.83
CA ASP A 878 14.05 28.93 5.04
C ASP A 878 13.84 29.13 3.52
N TYR A 879 12.60 29.35 3.06
CA TYR A 879 12.31 29.56 1.64
C TYR A 879 12.61 31.00 1.21
N PRO A 880 13.40 31.22 0.15
CA PRO A 880 13.72 32.56 -0.31
C PRO A 880 12.46 33.29 -0.77
N SER A 881 12.06 34.31 0.00
CA SER A 881 10.84 35.09 -0.24
C SER A 881 11.14 36.42 -0.94
N LEU A 882 11.66 36.34 -2.18
CA LEU A 882 11.99 37.52 -2.98
C LEU A 882 10.69 38.25 -3.42
N PRO A 883 10.56 39.56 -3.18
CA PRO A 883 9.39 40.33 -3.60
C PRO A 883 9.10 40.16 -5.10
N GLY A 884 7.87 39.79 -5.45
CA GLY A 884 7.44 39.56 -6.83
C GLY A 884 7.72 38.16 -7.40
N TYR A 885 8.54 37.34 -6.73
CA TYR A 885 8.89 35.98 -7.18
C TYR A 885 8.23 34.89 -6.33
N PHE A 886 8.36 34.96 -5.00
CA PHE A 886 7.70 34.05 -4.07
C PHE A 886 7.49 34.74 -2.71
N PRO A 887 6.28 34.69 -2.14
CA PRO A 887 5.05 34.22 -2.76
C PRO A 887 4.54 35.18 -3.86
N CYS A 888 4.02 34.62 -4.96
CA CYS A 888 3.45 35.37 -6.08
C CYS A 888 1.92 35.23 -6.17
N THR A 889 1.29 35.87 -7.17
CA THR A 889 -0.17 35.87 -7.35
C THR A 889 -0.76 34.56 -7.85
N SER A 890 0.08 33.62 -8.30
CA SER A 890 -0.35 32.32 -8.82
C SER A 890 -0.08 31.18 -7.84
N ILE A 891 -1.15 30.52 -7.40
CA ILE A 891 -1.07 29.29 -6.58
C ILE A 891 -0.27 28.20 -7.29
N TYR A 892 -0.36 28.12 -8.62
CA TYR A 892 0.32 27.08 -9.39
C TYR A 892 1.81 27.34 -9.49
N GLN A 893 2.22 28.60 -9.68
CA GLN A 893 3.63 28.98 -9.72
C GLN A 893 4.28 28.82 -8.34
N ASN A 894 3.58 29.25 -7.28
CA ASN A 894 4.01 29.02 -5.90
C ASN A 894 4.18 27.51 -5.61
N MET A 895 3.20 26.67 -5.97
CA MET A 895 3.27 25.22 -5.75
C MET A 895 4.32 24.53 -6.64
N TYR A 896 4.49 24.98 -7.88
CA TYR A 896 5.53 24.45 -8.77
C TYR A 896 6.92 24.70 -8.20
N LEU A 897 7.19 25.92 -7.72
CA LEU A 897 8.44 26.27 -7.07
C LEU A 897 8.66 25.37 -5.84
N LEU A 898 7.67 25.26 -4.95
CA LEU A 898 7.78 24.42 -3.76
C LEU A 898 8.06 22.94 -4.08
N PHE A 899 7.43 22.39 -5.13
CA PHE A 899 7.71 21.02 -5.57
C PHE A 899 9.07 20.87 -6.23
N TRP A 900 9.52 21.86 -7.00
CA TRP A 900 10.86 21.86 -7.59
C TRP A 900 11.91 21.94 -6.49
N THR A 901 11.75 22.84 -5.51
CA THR A 901 12.67 22.98 -4.38
C THR A 901 12.69 21.70 -3.52
N SER A 902 11.55 21.07 -3.28
CA SER A 902 11.47 19.77 -2.59
C SER A 902 12.15 18.63 -3.37
N LYS A 903 12.12 18.65 -4.71
CA LYS A 903 12.73 17.60 -5.55
C LYS A 903 14.23 17.79 -5.77
N GLU A 904 14.66 19.00 -6.11
CA GLU A 904 16.02 19.29 -6.57
C GLU A 904 16.91 19.84 -5.45
N VAL A 905 16.35 20.60 -4.51
CA VAL A 905 17.12 21.28 -3.45
C VAL A 905 17.05 20.52 -2.13
N ALA A 906 15.91 19.92 -1.78
CA ALA A 906 15.77 19.21 -0.51
C ALA A 906 16.67 17.97 -0.32
N PRO A 907 17.09 17.23 -1.37
CA PRO A 907 18.12 16.19 -1.22
C PRO A 907 19.45 16.72 -0.66
N LEU A 908 19.79 17.98 -0.96
CA LEU A 908 20.99 18.65 -0.48
C LEU A 908 20.72 19.48 0.79
N ARG A 909 19.48 19.93 0.99
CA ARG A 909 19.05 20.80 2.10
C ARG A 909 17.66 20.40 2.62
N PRO A 910 17.55 19.45 3.55
CA PRO A 910 16.29 18.84 3.99
C PRO A 910 15.21 19.81 4.51
N GLN A 911 15.59 21.00 4.98
CA GLN A 911 14.68 22.04 5.43
C GLN A 911 13.68 22.50 4.35
N PHE A 912 14.05 22.37 3.06
CA PHE A 912 13.21 22.69 1.91
C PHE A 912 12.17 21.62 1.54
N ASP A 913 12.00 20.58 2.37
CA ASP A 913 10.86 19.64 2.26
C ASP A 913 9.73 19.96 3.27
N THR A 914 9.87 21.03 4.08
CA THR A 914 8.94 21.37 5.17
C THR A 914 7.65 22.07 4.71
N PHE A 915 7.56 22.49 3.43
CA PHE A 915 6.43 23.28 2.93
C PHE A 915 5.03 22.65 3.12
N PRO A 916 4.82 21.31 3.07
CA PRO A 916 3.49 20.73 3.28
C PRO A 916 2.94 21.01 4.68
N TRP A 917 3.84 21.05 5.68
CA TRP A 917 3.49 21.39 7.05
C TRP A 917 3.23 22.89 7.19
N ILE A 918 4.05 23.75 6.56
CA ILE A 918 3.84 25.21 6.56
C ILE A 918 2.45 25.54 6.02
N CYS A 919 2.09 25.05 4.82
CA CYS A 919 0.76 25.26 4.24
C CYS A 919 -0.37 24.75 5.16
N TRP A 920 -0.19 23.58 5.78
CA TRP A 920 -1.18 22.98 6.67
C TRP A 920 -1.39 23.78 7.96
N PHE A 921 -0.31 24.29 8.56
CA PHE A 921 -0.39 25.07 9.79
C PHE A 921 -0.88 26.50 9.55
N ILE A 922 -0.56 27.13 8.41
CA ILE A 922 -1.20 28.38 7.97
C ILE A 922 -2.72 28.17 7.87
N TRP A 923 -3.16 27.08 7.26
CA TRP A 923 -4.59 26.74 7.16
C TRP A 923 -5.25 26.50 8.53
N LYS A 924 -4.58 25.81 9.45
CA LYS A 924 -5.08 25.60 10.83
C LYS A 924 -5.18 26.91 11.61
N ALA A 925 -4.13 27.73 11.61
CA ALA A 925 -4.14 29.03 12.29
C ALA A 925 -5.28 29.92 11.81
N ARG A 926 -5.58 29.91 10.50
CA ARG A 926 -6.74 30.61 9.95
C ARG A 926 -8.07 30.05 10.48
N ASN A 927 -8.22 28.73 10.57
CA ASN A 927 -9.46 28.11 11.05
C ASN A 927 -9.65 28.35 12.55
N ASP A 928 -8.59 28.32 13.35
CA ASP A 928 -8.65 28.65 14.77
C ASP A 928 -9.05 30.12 15.00
N LYS A 929 -8.53 31.04 14.18
CA LYS A 929 -8.98 32.44 14.23
C LYS A 929 -10.47 32.57 13.87
N LEU A 930 -10.93 31.89 12.82
CA LEU A 930 -12.31 32.00 12.34
C LEU A 930 -13.35 31.37 13.28
N PHE A 931 -13.08 30.15 13.76
CA PHE A 931 -14.08 29.34 14.47
C PHE A 931 -13.93 29.41 15.98
N ASN A 932 -12.70 29.65 16.47
CA ASN A 932 -12.36 29.61 17.89
C ASN A 932 -11.87 30.97 18.42
N GLY A 933 -11.79 32.01 17.58
CA GLY A 933 -11.29 33.33 17.95
C GLY A 933 -9.81 33.40 18.34
N LYS A 934 -9.07 32.28 18.21
CA LYS A 934 -7.69 32.16 18.68
C LYS A 934 -6.73 32.60 17.57
N ASP A 935 -5.92 33.62 17.85
CA ASP A 935 -4.84 34.02 16.95
C ASP A 935 -3.54 33.29 17.31
N ILE A 936 -2.87 32.75 16.30
CA ILE A 936 -1.58 32.07 16.45
C ILE A 936 -0.55 32.92 15.71
N SER A 937 0.57 33.22 16.38
CA SER A 937 1.63 34.03 15.79
C SER A 937 2.26 33.33 14.57
N PRO A 938 2.78 34.08 13.58
CA PRO A 938 3.51 33.52 12.45
C PRO A 938 4.70 32.65 12.88
N MET A 939 5.46 33.10 13.88
CA MET A 939 6.59 32.35 14.44
C MET A 939 6.17 31.02 15.07
N ASP A 940 5.08 31.00 15.85
CA ASP A 940 4.56 29.75 16.42
C ASP A 940 4.02 28.81 15.34
N THR A 941 3.41 29.36 14.29
CA THR A 941 2.92 28.60 13.15
C THR A 941 4.07 27.88 12.44
N LEU A 942 5.18 28.59 12.18
CA LEU A 942 6.39 28.04 11.57
C LEU A 942 7.10 27.04 12.48
N ARG A 943 7.22 27.34 13.78
CA ARG A 943 7.81 26.46 14.79
C ARG A 943 7.06 25.13 14.85
N HIS A 944 5.72 25.17 14.93
CA HIS A 944 4.91 23.95 14.93
C HIS A 944 5.01 23.15 13.63
N ALA A 945 5.07 23.83 12.48
CA ALA A 945 5.25 23.18 11.18
C ALA A 945 6.60 22.45 11.10
N SER A 946 7.68 23.13 11.46
CA SER A 946 9.05 22.59 11.44
C SER A 946 9.22 21.43 12.42
N LEU A 947 8.68 21.56 13.64
CA LEU A 947 8.69 20.48 14.63
C LEU A 947 7.92 19.24 14.16
N GLU A 948 6.69 19.39 13.61
CA GLU A 948 5.92 18.23 13.13
C GLU A 948 6.56 17.59 11.89
N ALA A 949 7.21 18.37 11.01
CA ALA A 949 7.95 17.89 9.85
C ALA A 949 9.18 17.07 10.26
N GLU A 950 10.00 17.61 11.16
CA GLU A 950 11.18 16.94 11.69
C GLU A 950 10.80 15.66 12.45
N CYS A 951 9.76 15.72 13.29
CA CYS A 951 9.23 14.55 13.97
C CYS A 951 8.75 13.47 12.98
N TRP A 952 8.16 13.87 11.85
CA TRP A 952 7.68 12.94 10.83
C TRP A 952 8.81 12.38 9.98
N ARG A 953 9.81 13.19 9.59
CA ARG A 953 10.99 12.73 8.84
C ARG A 953 11.76 11.69 9.65
N LYS A 954 12.13 12.04 10.88
CA LYS A 954 12.72 11.10 11.83
C LYS A 954 11.86 9.85 11.92
N ALA A 955 10.54 9.99 12.10
CA ALA A 955 9.60 8.87 12.24
C ALA A 955 9.57 7.85 11.09
N ASN A 956 9.89 8.29 9.87
CA ASN A 956 9.76 7.48 8.65
C ASN A 956 11.10 7.23 7.93
N GLU A 957 12.22 7.71 8.48
CA GLU A 957 13.52 7.12 8.17
C GLU A 957 13.43 5.62 8.47
N LYS A 958 13.53 4.81 7.41
CA LYS A 958 13.84 3.40 7.58
C LYS A 958 15.21 3.39 8.25
N GLU A 959 15.34 2.68 9.37
CA GLU A 959 16.65 2.11 9.65
C GLU A 959 17.01 1.37 8.36
N GLU A 960 18.08 1.78 7.67
CA GLU A 960 18.73 0.87 6.76
C GLU A 960 19.03 -0.36 7.61
N GLU A 961 18.21 -1.40 7.45
CA GLU A 961 18.74 -2.74 7.56
C GLU A 961 19.93 -2.68 6.62
N ILE A 962 21.13 -2.58 7.20
CA ILE A 962 22.34 -3.07 6.59
C ILE A 962 22.00 -4.53 6.28
N GLU A 963 21.32 -4.75 5.15
CA GLU A 963 21.46 -5.93 4.34
C GLU A 963 22.92 -5.86 3.93
N GLU A 964 23.71 -6.45 4.81
CA GLU A 964 25.01 -6.98 4.55
C GLU A 964 24.77 -8.01 3.42
N THR A 965 24.63 -7.48 2.21
CA THR A 965 24.53 -8.20 0.95
C THR A 965 25.93 -8.71 0.69
N ASP A 966 26.07 -10.03 0.60
CA ASP A 966 27.33 -10.73 0.36
C ASP A 966 27.86 -10.58 -1.07
N ASP A 967 27.42 -9.56 -1.80
CA ASP A 967 28.11 -9.11 -2.99
C ASP A 967 28.95 -7.91 -2.57
N LEU A 968 30.22 -8.16 -2.27
CA LEU A 968 31.24 -7.12 -2.35
C LEU A 968 30.99 -6.40 -3.69
N PRO A 969 30.65 -5.10 -3.71
CA PRO A 969 31.01 -4.34 -4.88
C PRO A 969 32.53 -4.51 -4.95
N ASP A 970 33.04 -4.95 -6.09
CA ASP A 970 34.44 -4.75 -6.39
C ASP A 970 34.76 -3.34 -5.91
N ILE A 971 35.61 -3.25 -4.89
CA ILE A 971 36.24 -2.00 -4.54
C ILE A 971 37.09 -1.75 -5.77
N VAL A 972 36.50 -1.07 -6.76
CA VAL A 972 37.24 -0.11 -7.55
C VAL A 972 37.71 0.86 -6.48
N VAL A 973 38.87 0.51 -5.90
CA VAL A 973 39.85 1.50 -5.52
C VAL A 973 39.94 2.25 -6.83
N GLU A 974 39.30 3.42 -6.91
CA GLU A 974 39.82 4.43 -7.80
C GLU A 974 41.25 4.59 -7.30
N THR A 975 42.13 3.77 -7.86
CA THR A 975 43.56 4.00 -7.83
C THR A 975 43.62 5.37 -8.44
N MET A 976 43.80 6.37 -7.56
CA MET A 976 44.19 7.69 -7.99
C MET A 976 45.24 7.47 -9.08
N PRO A 977 45.03 8.03 -10.28
CA PRO A 977 45.90 7.78 -11.41
C PRO A 977 47.37 7.84 -10.98
N PRO A 978 48.26 6.96 -11.46
CA PRO A 978 49.62 6.82 -10.94
C PRO A 978 50.43 8.13 -10.87
N TRP A 979 50.01 9.18 -11.58
CA TRP A 979 50.60 10.52 -11.52
C TRP A 979 50.28 11.32 -10.23
N ILE A 980 49.21 11.00 -9.49
CA ILE A 980 48.87 11.69 -8.23
C ILE A 980 49.75 11.22 -7.05
N SER A 981 50.23 9.97 -7.08
CA SER A 981 51.16 9.42 -6.08
C SER A 981 52.54 10.08 -6.05
N ARG A 982 52.82 11.00 -6.99
CA ARG A 982 54.07 11.76 -7.11
C ARG A 982 53.92 13.23 -6.68
N ILE A 983 52.76 13.64 -6.15
CA ILE A 983 52.47 15.01 -5.73
C ILE A 983 52.52 15.09 -4.20
N PRO A 984 53.26 16.04 -3.59
CA PRO A 984 53.26 16.23 -2.14
C PRO A 984 51.84 16.50 -1.64
N THR A 985 51.38 15.79 -0.60
CA THR A 985 50.02 15.99 -0.05
C THR A 985 50.10 16.60 1.35
N CYS A 986 49.48 17.77 1.55
CA CYS A 986 49.40 18.45 2.84
C CYS A 986 47.97 18.33 3.43
N GLN A 987 47.85 17.79 4.62
CA GLN A 987 46.64 17.75 5.43
C GLN A 987 46.70 18.81 6.51
N ILE A 988 45.59 19.51 6.77
CA ILE A 988 45.49 20.58 7.76
C ILE A 988 44.26 20.33 8.62
N ASP A 989 44.37 20.60 9.92
CA ASP A 989 43.29 20.51 10.88
C ASP A 989 43.42 21.65 11.92
N ALA A 990 42.30 22.06 12.52
CA ALA A 990 42.31 23.07 13.57
C ALA A 990 41.24 22.81 14.65
N SER A 991 41.64 22.96 15.91
CA SER A 991 40.76 22.86 17.06
C SER A 991 40.32 24.25 17.53
N TRP A 992 39.01 24.45 17.63
CA TRP A 992 38.40 25.70 18.06
C TRP A 992 37.26 25.46 19.06
N ILE A 993 37.25 26.22 20.17
CA ILE A 993 36.24 26.10 21.23
C ILE A 993 35.60 27.47 21.47
N ASN A 994 34.27 27.51 21.50
CA ASN A 994 33.50 28.77 21.51
C ASN A 994 33.81 29.69 22.71
N ASN A 995 34.27 29.15 23.85
CA ASN A 995 34.63 29.90 25.07
C ASN A 995 36.12 29.78 25.45
N GLY A 996 37.00 29.32 24.54
CA GLY A 996 38.43 29.17 24.80
C GLY A 996 39.24 30.41 24.41
N ASN A 997 40.33 30.71 25.12
CA ASN A 997 41.23 31.82 24.79
C ASN A 997 42.27 31.50 23.70
N VAL A 998 42.37 30.24 23.30
CA VAL A 998 43.41 29.72 22.41
C VAL A 998 42.77 28.81 21.36
N SER A 999 43.27 28.84 20.12
CA SER A 999 42.93 27.90 19.06
C SER A 999 44.17 27.08 18.70
N GLY A 1000 43.96 25.80 18.40
CA GLY A 1000 45.02 24.86 18.03
C GLY A 1000 45.04 24.65 16.53
N LEU A 1001 46.21 24.71 15.93
CA LEU A 1001 46.44 24.58 14.49
C LEU A 1001 47.38 23.41 14.25
N GLY A 1002 47.05 22.55 13.28
CA GLY A 1002 47.84 21.38 12.92
C GLY A 1002 47.94 21.19 11.42
N TRP A 1003 49.09 20.74 10.95
CA TRP A 1003 49.27 20.29 9.58
C TRP A 1003 50.26 19.14 9.48
N SER A 1004 50.12 18.32 8.44
CA SER A 1004 51.04 17.25 8.06
C SER A 1004 51.23 17.23 6.55
N LEU A 1005 52.47 17.25 6.07
CA LEU A 1005 52.84 17.19 4.66
C LEU A 1005 53.67 15.92 4.42
N LYS A 1006 53.26 15.13 3.44
CA LYS A 1006 54.05 14.02 2.93
C LYS A 1006 54.73 14.44 1.63
N ASP A 1007 56.06 14.44 1.63
CA ASP A 1007 56.88 14.76 0.44
C ASP A 1007 56.90 13.59 -0.57
N GLN A 1008 57.35 13.86 -1.80
CA GLN A 1008 57.50 12.91 -2.91
C GLN A 1008 58.43 11.72 -2.55
N THR A 1009 59.33 11.92 -1.58
CA THR A 1009 60.21 10.88 -1.03
C THR A 1009 59.54 9.99 0.03
N GLY A 1010 58.31 10.33 0.44
CA GLY A 1010 57.53 9.62 1.46
C GLY A 1010 57.80 10.08 2.90
N ILE A 1011 58.67 11.08 3.10
CA ILE A 1011 58.96 11.69 4.41
C ILE A 1011 57.80 12.60 4.84
N GLU A 1012 57.31 12.43 6.07
CA GLU A 1012 56.23 13.22 6.65
C GLU A 1012 56.77 14.33 7.56
N TYR A 1013 56.43 15.57 7.22
CA TYR A 1013 56.65 16.77 8.03
C TYR A 1013 55.34 17.13 8.72
N PHE A 1014 55.37 17.61 9.95
CA PHE A 1014 54.17 18.09 10.62
C PHE A 1014 54.46 19.27 11.53
N GLY A 1015 53.44 20.10 11.74
CA GLY A 1015 53.50 21.25 12.64
C GLY A 1015 52.25 21.30 13.50
N LEU A 1016 52.44 21.57 14.79
CA LEU A 1016 51.37 21.95 15.72
C LEU A 1016 51.67 23.32 16.34
N ARG A 1017 50.69 24.22 16.38
CA ARG A 1017 50.82 25.56 16.97
C ARG A 1017 49.54 25.99 17.68
N ALA A 1018 49.70 26.66 18.81
CA ALA A 1018 48.64 27.38 19.47
C ALA A 1018 48.65 28.85 19.03
N CYS A 1019 47.50 29.40 18.66
CA CYS A 1019 47.30 30.83 18.38
C CYS A 1019 46.24 31.43 19.32
N ASN A 1020 46.22 32.76 19.41
CA ASN A 1020 45.13 33.47 20.06
C ASN A 1020 43.81 33.11 19.38
N ARG A 1021 42.72 33.07 20.14
CA ARG A 1021 41.41 32.60 19.68
C ARG A 1021 41.04 33.14 18.28
N SER A 1022 40.93 32.23 17.32
CA SER A 1022 40.41 32.54 15.98
C SER A 1022 38.91 32.82 16.06
N LEU A 1023 38.33 33.57 15.13
CA LEU A 1023 36.94 34.04 15.24
C LEU A 1023 35.89 32.92 15.12
N SER A 1024 36.22 31.83 14.44
CA SER A 1024 35.40 30.62 14.30
C SER A 1024 36.29 29.41 14.01
N ALA A 1025 35.73 28.20 14.08
CA ALA A 1025 36.42 26.98 13.64
C ALA A 1025 36.96 27.10 12.22
N LEU A 1026 36.18 27.73 11.32
CA LEU A 1026 36.61 27.99 9.95
C LEU A 1026 37.84 28.92 9.92
N HIS A 1027 37.84 30.02 10.68
CA HIS A 1027 39.01 30.91 10.75
C HIS A 1027 40.24 30.21 11.32
N ALA A 1028 40.06 29.30 12.28
CA ALA A 1028 41.15 28.49 12.80
C ALA A 1028 41.72 27.56 11.71
N GLU A 1029 40.87 26.88 10.92
CA GLU A 1029 41.34 26.06 9.78
C GLU A 1029 42.13 26.90 8.75
N MET A 1030 41.69 28.13 8.46
CA MET A 1030 42.40 29.04 7.56
C MET A 1030 43.74 29.52 8.15
N GLU A 1031 43.77 29.86 9.43
CA GLU A 1031 45.02 30.21 10.12
C GLU A 1031 45.99 29.01 10.14
N GLY A 1032 45.48 27.78 10.27
CA GLY A 1032 46.25 26.54 10.16
C GLY A 1032 46.84 26.35 8.76
N LEU A 1033 46.07 26.63 7.71
CA LEU A 1033 46.53 26.60 6.32
C LEU A 1033 47.60 27.66 6.05
N LEU A 1034 47.39 28.89 6.50
CA LEU A 1034 48.37 29.97 6.34
C LEU A 1034 49.66 29.68 7.09
N TRP A 1035 49.55 29.07 8.27
CA TRP A 1035 50.69 28.67 9.05
C TRP A 1035 51.45 27.52 8.37
N ALA A 1036 50.75 26.50 7.86
CA ALA A 1036 51.35 25.44 7.05
C ALA A 1036 52.14 26.03 5.87
N ALA A 1037 51.51 26.91 5.09
CA ALA A 1037 52.18 27.61 3.99
C ALA A 1037 53.43 28.37 4.48
N SER A 1038 53.31 29.16 5.55
CA SER A 1038 54.44 29.94 6.08
C SER A 1038 55.63 29.10 6.55
N CYS A 1039 55.42 27.83 6.92
CA CYS A 1039 56.49 26.91 7.30
C CYS A 1039 57.29 26.38 6.10
N PHE A 1040 56.71 26.37 4.90
CA PHE A 1040 57.36 25.81 3.69
C PHE A 1040 57.95 26.87 2.75
N PHE A 1041 57.47 28.12 2.82
CA PHE A 1041 57.86 29.19 1.89
C PHE A 1041 59.07 30.10 2.26
N PRO A 1042 59.72 30.11 3.45
CA PRO A 1042 60.76 31.12 3.74
C PRO A 1042 62.15 30.91 3.10
N GLY A 1043 62.42 29.80 2.37
CA GLY A 1043 63.78 29.49 1.93
C GLY A 1043 63.93 28.74 0.60
N TYR A 1044 62.87 28.54 -0.17
CA TYR A 1044 62.89 27.69 -1.37
C TYR A 1044 63.05 28.44 -2.71
N PHE A 1045 63.31 29.76 -2.68
CA PHE A 1045 63.15 30.64 -3.84
C PHE A 1045 64.44 31.25 -4.42
N GLU A 1046 65.61 30.69 -4.15
CA GLU A 1046 66.83 31.14 -4.84
C GLU A 1046 67.31 30.22 -5.98
N GLU A 1047 66.86 28.96 -6.12
CA GLU A 1047 67.51 28.05 -7.09
C GLU A 1047 66.65 27.29 -8.13
N SER A 1048 65.32 27.41 -8.17
CA SER A 1048 64.55 26.71 -9.22
C SER A 1048 63.41 27.55 -9.80
N GLY A 1049 63.68 28.18 -10.93
CA GLY A 1049 62.69 28.88 -11.76
C GLY A 1049 61.79 27.91 -12.52
N ASP A 1050 60.88 27.23 -11.82
CA ASP A 1050 59.96 26.29 -12.47
C ASP A 1050 58.48 26.47 -12.07
N ARG A 1051 57.59 26.17 -13.03
CA ARG A 1051 56.14 26.45 -13.11
C ARG A 1051 55.26 25.78 -12.03
N CYS A 1052 55.84 25.21 -10.99
CA CYS A 1052 55.14 24.35 -10.02
C CYS A 1052 54.37 25.13 -8.94
N THR A 1053 54.66 26.41 -8.74
CA THR A 1053 54.13 27.24 -7.64
C THR A 1053 52.68 27.71 -7.86
N SER A 1054 52.26 27.94 -9.10
CA SER A 1054 50.87 28.30 -9.42
C SER A 1054 49.92 27.10 -9.31
N SER A 1055 50.38 25.91 -9.68
CA SER A 1055 49.53 24.70 -9.73
C SER A 1055 49.23 24.15 -8.33
N PHE A 1056 50.16 24.24 -7.37
CA PHE A 1056 49.91 23.78 -6.00
C PHE A 1056 48.91 24.69 -5.25
N LEU A 1057 48.99 26.01 -5.46
CA LEU A 1057 48.00 26.97 -4.93
C LEU A 1057 46.65 26.85 -5.63
N ILE A 1058 46.60 26.56 -6.94
CA ILE A 1058 45.35 26.31 -7.66
C ILE A 1058 44.70 24.99 -7.19
N MET A 1059 45.48 23.92 -6.96
CA MET A 1059 44.97 22.65 -6.43
C MET A 1059 44.49 22.74 -4.97
N LEU A 1060 45.22 23.45 -4.10
CA LEU A 1060 44.80 23.71 -2.72
C LEU A 1060 43.52 24.55 -2.63
N VAL A 1061 43.14 25.26 -3.70
CA VAL A 1061 41.99 26.16 -3.72
C VAL A 1061 40.78 25.53 -4.44
N ASP A 1062 40.98 24.69 -5.46
CA ASP A 1062 39.87 23.99 -6.14
C ASP A 1062 39.22 22.92 -5.26
N GLY A 1063 39.96 22.34 -4.30
CA GLY A 1063 39.42 21.37 -3.33
C GLY A 1063 38.42 21.94 -2.30
N PHE A 1064 38.36 23.27 -2.12
CA PHE A 1064 37.60 23.92 -1.04
C PHE A 1064 36.43 24.80 -1.53
N GLY A 1065 35.82 24.43 -2.66
CA GLY A 1065 34.74 25.17 -3.32
C GLY A 1065 33.57 25.64 -2.42
N LEU A 1066 32.96 26.77 -2.84
CA LEU A 1066 31.73 27.44 -2.38
C LEU A 1066 31.59 27.84 -0.89
N ARG A 1067 32.34 27.27 0.06
CA ARG A 1067 32.20 27.58 1.51
C ARG A 1067 32.75 28.95 1.93
N TRP A 1068 33.57 29.59 1.11
CA TRP A 1068 34.39 30.75 1.51
C TRP A 1068 34.13 32.06 0.73
N MET A 1069 33.09 32.13 -0.12
CA MET A 1069 32.87 33.28 -1.03
C MET A 1069 32.67 34.65 -0.34
N ASN A 1070 32.38 34.68 0.96
CA ASN A 1070 32.19 35.93 1.72
C ASN A 1070 33.51 36.56 2.22
N PHE A 1071 34.68 35.94 1.98
CA PHE A 1071 35.98 36.37 2.51
C PHE A 1071 36.95 36.95 1.45
N LEU A 1072 36.45 37.38 0.29
CA LEU A 1072 37.27 37.86 -0.85
C LEU A 1072 38.21 39.01 -0.49
N SER A 1073 37.76 39.99 0.30
CA SER A 1073 38.61 41.12 0.74
C SER A 1073 39.73 40.69 1.70
N PHE A 1074 39.52 39.60 2.43
CA PHE A 1074 40.52 39.04 3.35
C PHE A 1074 41.59 38.24 2.58
N ILE A 1075 41.19 37.52 1.53
CA ILE A 1075 42.11 36.81 0.62
C ILE A 1075 43.00 37.80 -0.15
N ASP A 1076 42.46 38.92 -0.64
CA ASP A 1076 43.25 39.95 -1.33
C ASP A 1076 44.37 40.53 -0.44
N ASN A 1077 44.07 40.82 0.84
CA ASN A 1077 45.04 41.29 1.82
C ASN A 1077 46.11 40.25 2.17
N ILE A 1078 45.75 38.97 2.19
CA ILE A 1078 46.67 37.86 2.45
C ILE A 1078 47.62 37.63 1.27
N VAL A 1079 47.12 37.69 0.03
CA VAL A 1079 47.95 37.55 -1.18
C VAL A 1079 48.95 38.70 -1.29
N ASP A 1080 48.56 39.92 -0.90
CA ASP A 1080 49.47 41.06 -0.84
C ASP A 1080 50.55 40.95 0.26
N SER A 1081 50.19 40.38 1.41
CA SER A 1081 51.10 40.16 2.54
C SER A 1081 52.19 39.13 2.22
N PHE A 1082 51.87 38.06 1.48
CA PHE A 1082 52.81 36.97 1.18
C PHE A 1082 53.71 37.22 -0.04
N PHE A 1083 53.20 37.84 -1.10
CA PHE A 1083 53.92 37.95 -2.38
C PHE A 1083 54.33 39.38 -2.72
N GLY A 1084 54.00 40.36 -1.88
CA GLY A 1084 54.10 41.78 -2.21
C GLY A 1084 53.07 42.20 -3.26
N SER A 1085 52.58 43.43 -3.16
CA SER A 1085 51.48 43.93 -3.97
C SER A 1085 51.76 44.07 -5.47
N SER A 1086 52.99 43.81 -5.91
CA SER A 1086 53.50 44.12 -7.25
C SER A 1086 54.19 42.95 -7.97
N THR A 1087 54.09 41.72 -7.47
CA THR A 1087 54.64 40.54 -8.17
C THR A 1087 53.68 39.98 -9.23
N LEU A 1088 54.23 39.45 -10.32
CA LEU A 1088 53.46 38.86 -11.43
C LEU A 1088 52.53 37.73 -10.97
N VAL A 1089 52.93 36.98 -9.93
CA VAL A 1089 52.14 35.92 -9.31
C VAL A 1089 50.94 36.50 -8.54
N SER A 1090 51.14 37.55 -7.74
CA SER A 1090 50.04 38.28 -7.09
C SER A 1090 49.05 38.83 -8.12
N TYR A 1091 49.56 39.39 -9.23
CA TYR A 1091 48.73 39.87 -10.33
C TYR A 1091 47.95 38.73 -11.02
N GLN A 1092 48.57 37.59 -11.32
CA GLN A 1092 47.90 36.47 -11.99
C GLN A 1092 46.83 35.79 -11.11
N VAL A 1093 47.08 35.59 -9.82
CA VAL A 1093 46.12 35.00 -8.88
C VAL A 1093 44.92 35.93 -8.65
N LYS A 1094 45.18 37.22 -8.46
CA LYS A 1094 44.12 38.24 -8.34
C LYS A 1094 43.32 38.41 -9.63
N THR A 1095 43.96 38.33 -10.79
CA THR A 1095 43.30 38.41 -12.09
C THR A 1095 42.46 37.16 -12.37
N PHE A 1096 42.90 35.97 -11.96
CA PHE A 1096 42.10 34.74 -12.05
C PHE A 1096 40.87 34.80 -11.16
N TRP A 1097 40.99 35.24 -9.90
CA TRP A 1097 39.86 35.40 -8.99
C TRP A 1097 38.90 36.52 -9.42
N ARG A 1098 39.42 37.66 -9.87
CA ARG A 1098 38.58 38.73 -10.46
C ARG A 1098 37.91 38.27 -11.74
N ARG A 1099 38.57 37.52 -12.63
CA ARG A 1099 37.95 36.99 -13.86
C ARG A 1099 36.96 35.86 -13.59
N ARG A 1100 37.13 35.02 -12.57
CA ARG A 1100 36.15 33.98 -12.17
C ARG A 1100 34.95 34.60 -11.45
N SER A 1101 35.18 35.60 -10.59
CA SER A 1101 34.12 36.39 -9.95
C SER A 1101 33.37 37.25 -10.99
N GLU A 1102 34.08 37.88 -11.93
CA GLU A 1102 33.51 38.58 -13.07
C GLU A 1102 32.79 37.61 -13.99
N LEU A 1103 33.34 36.44 -14.36
CA LEU A 1103 32.60 35.44 -15.13
C LEU A 1103 31.30 35.08 -14.41
N MET A 1104 31.32 34.76 -13.12
CA MET A 1104 30.10 34.37 -12.39
C MET A 1104 29.13 35.54 -12.17
N ARG A 1105 29.63 36.79 -12.10
CA ARG A 1105 28.83 38.02 -12.02
C ARG A 1105 28.31 38.46 -13.39
N VAL A 1106 29.02 38.11 -14.46
CA VAL A 1106 28.70 38.25 -15.88
C VAL A 1106 27.66 37.20 -16.24
N TYR A 1107 27.77 35.94 -15.83
CA TYR A 1107 26.69 34.92 -15.92
C TYR A 1107 25.47 35.28 -15.07
N GLY A 1108 25.67 35.93 -13.92
CA GLY A 1108 24.58 36.48 -13.09
C GLY A 1108 23.90 37.73 -13.67
N LYS A 1109 24.59 38.50 -14.53
CA LYS A 1109 24.04 39.67 -15.25
C LYS A 1109 23.62 39.38 -16.71
N LEU A 1110 24.15 38.34 -17.35
CA LEU A 1110 23.82 37.92 -18.72
C LEU A 1110 22.43 37.29 -18.81
N GLY A 1111 21.87 36.82 -17.69
CA GLY A 1111 20.53 36.25 -17.64
C GLY A 1111 19.38 37.24 -17.84
N SER A 1112 19.63 38.56 -17.72
CA SER A 1112 18.57 39.58 -17.83
C SER A 1112 18.67 40.50 -19.04
N SER A 1113 19.87 40.81 -19.55
CA SER A 1113 20.02 41.79 -20.64
C SER A 1113 19.91 41.17 -22.05
N ILE A 1114 20.47 39.97 -22.27
CA ILE A 1114 20.46 39.33 -23.59
C ILE A 1114 19.06 38.76 -23.94
N VAL A 1115 18.26 38.41 -22.93
CA VAL A 1115 16.89 37.92 -23.12
C VAL A 1115 15.97 39.03 -23.65
N ALA A 1116 16.31 40.31 -23.47
CA ALA A 1116 15.57 41.43 -24.05
C ALA A 1116 15.94 41.70 -25.52
N GLU A 1117 17.22 41.54 -25.88
CA GLU A 1117 17.73 41.75 -27.25
C GLU A 1117 17.47 40.55 -28.19
N ILE A 1118 17.50 39.33 -27.67
CA ILE A 1118 17.12 38.12 -28.44
C ILE A 1118 15.62 38.10 -28.76
N ARG A 1119 14.79 38.83 -28.00
CA ARG A 1119 13.34 38.94 -28.27
C ARG A 1119 13.00 39.84 -29.45
N SER A 1120 13.93 40.67 -29.93
CA SER A 1120 13.72 41.58 -31.07
C SER A 1120 14.36 41.11 -32.37
N LEU A 1121 15.01 39.93 -32.40
CA LEU A 1121 15.70 39.40 -33.57
C LEU A 1121 14.91 38.26 -34.21
N THR A 1122 14.96 38.16 -35.54
CA THR A 1122 14.31 37.08 -36.29
C THR A 1122 15.07 35.76 -36.14
N SER A 1123 14.41 34.63 -36.36
CA SER A 1123 14.98 33.28 -36.20
C SER A 1123 16.26 33.03 -37.02
N VAL A 1124 16.44 33.75 -38.14
CA VAL A 1124 17.62 33.68 -39.00
C VAL A 1124 18.82 34.44 -38.40
N GLU A 1125 18.59 35.52 -37.66
CA GLU A 1125 19.62 36.35 -37.05
C GLU A 1125 20.20 35.70 -35.79
N VAL A 1126 19.35 35.00 -35.02
CA VAL A 1126 19.78 34.18 -33.88
C VAL A 1126 20.71 33.05 -34.35
N CYS A 1127 20.42 32.41 -35.50
CA CYS A 1127 21.29 31.37 -36.06
C CYS A 1127 22.65 31.93 -36.52
N LYS A 1128 22.69 33.13 -37.14
CA LYS A 1128 23.96 33.81 -37.51
C LYS A 1128 24.80 34.22 -36.29
N PHE A 1129 24.15 34.62 -35.19
CA PHE A 1129 24.84 34.98 -33.94
C PHE A 1129 25.54 33.77 -33.30
N PHE A 1130 24.88 32.61 -33.28
CA PHE A 1130 25.50 31.38 -32.76
C PHE A 1130 26.54 30.77 -33.70
N LEU A 1131 26.36 30.84 -35.03
CA LEU A 1131 27.39 30.41 -35.99
C LEU A 1131 28.66 31.28 -35.93
N SER A 1132 28.52 32.60 -35.75
CA SER A 1132 29.69 33.50 -35.62
C SER A 1132 30.43 33.29 -34.29
N GLY A 1133 29.72 32.98 -33.20
CA GLY A 1133 30.32 32.57 -31.93
C GLY A 1133 31.10 31.26 -32.01
N TRP A 1134 30.59 30.27 -32.76
CA TRP A 1134 31.27 28.99 -32.98
C TRP A 1134 32.51 29.12 -33.86
N ILE A 1135 32.45 29.95 -34.92
CA ILE A 1135 33.61 30.27 -35.77
C ILE A 1135 34.68 31.02 -34.95
N SER A 1136 34.30 31.99 -34.10
CA SER A 1136 35.25 32.74 -33.26
C SER A 1136 35.90 31.86 -32.17
N TYR A 1137 35.15 30.92 -31.60
CA TYR A 1137 35.66 29.94 -30.62
C TYR A 1137 36.60 28.91 -31.27
N SER A 1138 36.25 28.35 -32.43
CA SER A 1138 37.12 27.38 -33.11
C SER A 1138 38.41 28.01 -33.66
N THR A 1139 38.34 29.27 -34.13
CA THR A 1139 39.52 30.04 -34.58
C THR A 1139 40.46 30.38 -33.41
N SER A 1140 39.92 30.54 -32.19
CA SER A 1140 40.71 30.81 -30.97
C SER A 1140 41.35 29.55 -30.39
N VAL A 1141 40.69 28.39 -30.49
CA VAL A 1141 41.23 27.09 -30.08
C VAL A 1141 42.32 26.61 -31.06
N GLY A 1142 42.17 26.90 -32.36
CA GLY A 1142 43.18 26.61 -33.38
C GLY A 1142 44.49 27.40 -33.24
N LYS A 1143 44.48 28.56 -32.55
CA LYS A 1143 45.69 29.37 -32.30
C LYS A 1143 46.49 28.95 -31.05
N LEU A 1144 45.97 28.05 -30.22
CA LEU A 1144 46.60 27.63 -28.95
C LEU A 1144 47.28 26.24 -29.03
N GLY A 1145 47.25 25.56 -30.18
CA GLY A 1145 48.01 24.32 -30.40
C GLY A 1145 47.66 23.17 -29.46
N ILE A 1146 46.44 23.14 -28.91
CA ILE A 1146 45.97 22.07 -28.01
C ILE A 1146 45.36 20.97 -28.88
N GLY A 1147 46.15 19.96 -29.20
CA GLY A 1147 45.73 18.79 -29.95
C GLY A 1147 45.13 17.70 -29.06
N GLU A 1148 43.93 17.90 -28.53
CA GLU A 1148 43.10 16.79 -28.02
C GLU A 1148 41.62 17.04 -28.37
N LYS A 1149 40.96 15.99 -28.89
CA LYS A 1149 39.53 15.99 -29.27
C LYS A 1149 38.66 16.24 -28.05
N ILE A 1150 38.09 17.43 -27.95
CA ILE A 1150 36.98 17.72 -27.03
C ILE A 1150 35.71 17.19 -27.71
N ASP A 1151 35.00 16.30 -27.04
CA ASP A 1151 33.78 15.66 -27.54
C ASP A 1151 32.66 16.72 -27.67
N GLY A 1152 32.17 16.92 -28.90
CA GLY A 1152 31.23 18.00 -29.26
C GLY A 1152 29.81 17.83 -28.73
N THR A 1153 29.55 16.76 -27.99
CA THR A 1153 28.26 16.35 -27.44
C THR A 1153 27.81 17.20 -26.25
N ASP A 1154 28.73 17.63 -25.38
CA ASP A 1154 28.37 18.39 -24.17
C ASP A 1154 28.00 19.86 -24.46
N PHE A 1155 28.66 20.49 -25.43
CA PHE A 1155 28.29 21.85 -25.85
C PHE A 1155 26.98 21.85 -26.67
N MET A 1156 26.74 20.81 -27.47
CA MET A 1156 25.47 20.64 -28.18
C MET A 1156 24.30 20.45 -27.22
N LEU A 1157 24.41 19.58 -26.21
CA LEU A 1157 23.36 19.39 -25.18
C LEU A 1157 23.08 20.68 -24.40
N TYR A 1158 24.10 21.49 -24.13
CA TYR A 1158 23.96 22.75 -23.41
C TYR A 1158 23.33 23.85 -24.28
N SER A 1159 23.71 23.94 -25.56
CA SER A 1159 23.12 24.86 -26.54
C SER A 1159 21.68 24.49 -26.90
N GLN A 1160 21.34 23.20 -26.94
CA GLN A 1160 19.98 22.70 -27.15
C GLN A 1160 19.08 22.94 -25.93
N GLY A 1161 19.65 22.95 -24.73
CA GLY A 1161 18.98 23.43 -23.51
C GLY A 1161 18.64 24.92 -23.58
N LEU A 1162 19.58 25.76 -24.03
CA LEU A 1162 19.38 27.21 -24.16
C LEU A 1162 18.43 27.60 -25.32
N LEU A 1163 18.47 26.87 -26.43
CA LEU A 1163 17.57 27.08 -27.58
C LEU A 1163 16.11 26.73 -27.21
N ASN A 1164 15.90 25.66 -26.43
CA ASN A 1164 14.59 25.29 -25.89
C ASN A 1164 14.06 26.29 -24.85
N ILE A 1165 14.96 26.97 -24.13
CA ILE A 1165 14.61 28.04 -23.18
C ILE A 1165 14.22 29.33 -23.94
N ALA A 1166 14.83 29.62 -25.09
CA ALA A 1166 14.53 30.81 -25.89
C ALA A 1166 13.19 30.73 -26.66
N LEU A 1167 12.79 29.53 -27.11
CA LEU A 1167 11.61 29.34 -27.97
C LEU A 1167 10.29 29.01 -27.24
N ASN A 1168 10.25 29.15 -25.91
CA ASN A 1168 9.02 29.11 -25.11
C ASN A 1168 8.09 27.89 -25.36
N GLY A 1169 8.66 26.68 -25.46
CA GLY A 1169 7.91 25.43 -25.31
C GLY A 1169 6.91 25.06 -26.41
N ARG A 1170 7.08 25.49 -27.66
CA ARG A 1170 6.38 24.83 -28.79
C ARG A 1170 7.14 23.59 -29.23
N SER A 1171 6.47 22.45 -29.17
CA SER A 1171 6.90 21.18 -29.78
C SER A 1171 7.08 21.36 -31.28
N ILE A 1172 8.32 21.35 -31.77
CA ILE A 1172 8.59 21.02 -33.18
C ILE A 1172 8.57 19.50 -33.24
N TYR A 1173 7.73 18.93 -34.11
CA TYR A 1173 7.72 17.49 -34.38
C TYR A 1173 9.09 17.09 -34.94
N ASN A 1174 9.61 15.94 -34.49
CA ASN A 1174 10.94 15.45 -34.85
C ASN A 1174 11.14 15.15 -36.35
N ASP A 1175 10.10 15.17 -37.18
CA ASP A 1175 10.17 14.65 -38.56
C ASP A 1175 10.54 15.72 -39.63
N GLU A 1176 10.69 17.01 -39.29
CA GLU A 1176 11.16 18.06 -40.24
C GLU A 1176 12.62 18.53 -39.98
N LEU A 1177 13.27 18.04 -38.91
CA LEU A 1177 14.68 18.34 -38.64
C LEU A 1177 15.63 17.35 -39.35
N ASP A 1178 15.16 16.14 -39.67
CA ASP A 1178 15.94 15.16 -40.44
C ASP A 1178 16.07 15.60 -41.92
N ASP A 1179 15.04 16.21 -42.50
CA ASP A 1179 15.09 16.75 -43.88
C ASP A 1179 15.98 18.01 -44.02
N LEU A 1180 16.27 18.71 -42.90
CA LEU A 1180 17.17 19.86 -42.86
C LEU A 1180 18.64 19.44 -42.66
N PHE A 1181 18.89 18.27 -42.07
CA PHE A 1181 20.24 17.72 -41.90
C PHE A 1181 20.73 16.93 -43.12
N ASP A 1182 19.82 16.39 -43.96
CA ASP A 1182 20.17 15.68 -45.20
C ASP A 1182 20.62 16.60 -46.36
N LEU A 1183 20.51 17.92 -46.21
CA LEU A 1183 20.98 18.91 -47.20
C LEU A 1183 22.36 19.51 -46.92
N SER A 1184 23.07 19.07 -45.86
CA SER A 1184 24.42 19.58 -45.52
C SER A 1184 25.55 18.58 -45.72
N CYS A 1185 25.24 17.38 -46.22
CA CYS A 1185 26.22 16.35 -46.51
C CYS A 1185 26.07 15.84 -47.95
N ASN A 1186 26.04 16.74 -48.95
CA ASN A 1186 26.44 16.44 -50.33
C ASN A 1186 26.55 17.73 -51.17
N ASN A 1187 27.68 17.85 -51.88
CA ASN A 1187 27.99 18.77 -52.99
C ASN A 1187 28.21 20.25 -52.68
N CYS A 1188 29.48 20.69 -52.74
CA CYS A 1188 29.99 21.43 -53.92
C CYS A 1188 31.52 21.52 -53.88
N GLU A 1189 32.16 20.80 -54.80
CA GLU A 1189 33.32 21.32 -55.53
C GLU A 1189 32.88 22.58 -56.31
N LEU A 1190 33.81 23.54 -56.45
CA LEU A 1190 34.00 24.54 -57.53
C LEU A 1190 32.78 24.84 -58.44
N ASP A 1191 32.35 26.06 -58.72
CA ASP A 1191 33.10 27.08 -59.46
C ASP A 1191 32.15 28.27 -59.78
N GLN A 1192 32.76 29.43 -59.96
CA GLN A 1192 32.40 30.58 -60.82
C GLN A 1192 30.95 31.08 -61.09
N SER A 1193 30.92 32.42 -61.12
CA SER A 1193 30.16 33.33 -62.02
C SER A 1193 28.88 33.99 -61.49
N GLU A 1194 28.91 35.33 -61.55
CA GLU A 1194 27.86 36.28 -61.95
C GLU A 1194 26.48 36.19 -61.26
N GLY A 1195 25.81 37.25 -60.79
CA GLY A 1195 25.97 38.68 -60.93
C GLY A 1195 24.69 39.36 -60.42
N VAL A 1196 24.86 40.58 -59.90
CA VAL A 1196 23.96 41.75 -59.95
C VAL A 1196 22.44 41.51 -59.98
N GLY A 1197 21.73 42.07 -58.98
CA GLY A 1197 20.28 42.32 -59.10
C GLY A 1197 19.64 42.98 -57.88
N HIS A 1198 19.65 44.31 -57.87
CA HIS A 1198 18.88 45.20 -56.97
C HIS A 1198 17.38 44.85 -56.88
N PHE A 1199 16.75 45.14 -55.73
CA PHE A 1199 15.51 45.95 -55.54
C PHE A 1199 15.18 45.92 -54.02
N SER A 1200 15.58 46.96 -53.27
CA SER A 1200 14.75 48.10 -52.82
C SER A 1200 13.61 47.69 -51.88
N SER A 1201 13.79 47.91 -50.58
CA SER A 1201 13.20 49.04 -49.84
C SER A 1201 11.72 48.86 -49.51
N GLU A 1202 11.46 48.33 -48.31
CA GLU A 1202 10.55 48.93 -47.34
C GLU A 1202 10.86 48.28 -45.99
N ALA A 1203 11.07 49.11 -44.98
CA ALA A 1203 11.47 48.71 -43.63
C ALA A 1203 10.21 48.55 -42.77
N ASP A 1204 10.03 47.35 -42.21
CA ASP A 1204 9.78 47.09 -40.78
C ASP A 1204 10.07 45.61 -40.46
#